data_AF-A0A5B8LGK5-F1
#
_entry.id   AF-A0A5B8LGK5-F1
#
_cell.length_a   1.000
_cell.length_b   1.000
_cell.length_c   1.000
_cell.angle_alpha   90.00
_cell.angle_beta   90.00
_cell.angle_gamma   90.00
#
_symmetry.space_group_name_H-M   'P 1'
#
loop_
_entity.id
_entity.type
_entity.pdbx_description
1 polymer ?
#
loop_
_entity_poly.entity_id
_entity_poly.type
_entity_poly.pdbx_seq_one_letter_code
_entity_poly.pdbx_strand_id
1 'polypeptide(L)'
;MDGRERGAQRFLSAAEWRQIIDSAVDTAIITTDTDGKVTSWSDGATAILGWQENEMLGRTLEPLFPDDLGPAALEREMAEARSAGKGGGTEGWRVRKDGTQIWATGEMTPIYGGPGDIVGFTKVLRDRSTQRAAEAALIEERRALEILNRAGSALAVETDLETLVQIVTDAGVDLTGAQFGAFFYNVLDAAGESYMLYTLSGVPAEAFAKFPMPRNTAVFAPTFNGEGIVRSDDITKDARYGKNAPRKGMPDGHLPVRSYLAVPVTSRTGDVIGGLFFGHEDVGVFTDQSERGLEGLAAEAAVAIDNARLFRALELELHQRRTAEIDLAVSEDRLRLANDAAEIGTWDFDPISGALRWDDKCKALFGLGAHAEITYERSFLAGLHPEDRARADAAVQAALATGGSGVYDIEYRTVGIEDGVERWLVATGRAIFENDVAVRFIGTVIDITARKHIEDSLRELNERLEEKVAAEVARRGEAEEALRQAQKMEAVGQLTGGIAHDFNNLLTVVTGNIGMAQRALDAREASDPRATRALDNAMKGAERAAALTQRLLAFSRRQPLAPKPVDADRLVAGMSDMLQRSLGETVRLETVTSPGLWRTEADPNQLESAILNLALNARDAMPSGGQLTIETANTRLDESYAATQAEVPPGQYVMIAVTDTGSGMSRQVVARAFEPFFTTKEVGKGTGLGLSMIYGFVKQSGGHIKIYSEEGEGTTVKIYLPRLLSAAAETFEPASTASGLEGSARRETVMVVEDDDDVRAYTVECLRELGYRVIEAHDGQSALRLLERQEDEIALLLTDVVMPNMSGRELTIEARKYQPGLRVLYTSGYTRNAIVHGGRLDPGVELIGKPFSFEALAQKVRDVIDSNSGTILIVDSDPAMRFSASQGLEASGFRTEEAGTGLEALSKVRAAQGCYGAVIIDDALADRAGNALLRELRALYCDLPILLATSVPHDEALADIADDRCIALIGRPYTARELNDALDRLGMSCRRNDD
;
A
#
# COMPACT_ATOMS: atom_id res chain seq x y z
N MET A 1 72.38 -10.29 -14.40
CA MET A 1 71.22 -11.09 -14.83
C MET A 1 70.24 -11.01 -13.67
N ASP A 2 69.48 -9.94 -13.49
CA ASP A 2 68.49 -9.29 -14.36
C ASP A 2 67.09 -9.91 -14.19
N GLY A 3 66.07 -9.05 -14.04
CA GLY A 3 64.65 -9.43 -14.12
C GLY A 3 63.78 -9.31 -12.86
N ARG A 4 63.66 -8.11 -12.25
CA ARG A 4 62.45 -7.73 -11.48
C ARG A 4 61.60 -6.82 -12.37
N GLU A 5 60.58 -7.38 -13.02
CA GLU A 5 59.59 -6.58 -13.76
C GLU A 5 58.64 -5.87 -12.78
N ARG A 6 58.74 -4.55 -12.75
CA ARG A 6 57.72 -3.66 -12.18
C ARG A 6 56.58 -3.56 -13.20
N GLY A 7 55.36 -3.88 -12.79
CA GLY A 7 54.16 -3.62 -13.58
C GLY A 7 54.06 -2.15 -13.94
N ALA A 8 54.12 -1.85 -15.24
CA ALA A 8 53.92 -0.51 -15.75
C ALA A 8 52.44 -0.13 -15.59
N GLN A 9 52.14 0.86 -14.76
CA GLN A 9 50.86 1.57 -14.80
C GLN A 9 50.66 2.10 -16.22
N ARG A 10 49.66 1.58 -16.93
CA ARG A 10 49.27 2.09 -18.24
C ARG A 10 48.58 3.44 -18.02
N PHE A 11 49.33 4.52 -18.20
CA PHE A 11 48.75 5.87 -18.24
C PHE A 11 47.92 6.01 -19.51
N LEU A 12 46.66 6.43 -19.36
CA LEU A 12 45.80 6.81 -20.48
C LEU A 12 46.50 7.90 -21.30
N SER A 13 46.61 7.68 -22.60
CA SER A 13 47.12 8.70 -23.52
C SER A 13 46.16 9.90 -23.57
N ALA A 14 46.67 11.07 -23.95
CA ALA A 14 45.83 12.26 -24.14
C ALA A 14 44.68 12.03 -25.13
N ALA A 15 44.87 11.14 -26.12
CA ALA A 15 43.84 10.76 -27.07
C ALA A 15 42.74 9.89 -26.43
N GLU A 16 43.10 8.91 -25.58
CA GLU A 16 42.14 8.08 -24.85
C GLU A 16 41.34 8.92 -23.83
N TRP A 17 41.98 9.87 -23.13
CA TRP A 17 41.29 10.81 -22.24
C TRP A 17 40.28 11.70 -22.97
N ARG A 18 40.67 12.22 -24.13
CA ARG A 18 39.79 13.04 -24.96
C ARG A 18 38.59 12.25 -25.46
N GLN A 19 38.81 10.99 -25.87
CA GLN A 19 37.73 10.09 -26.28
C GLN A 19 36.74 9.77 -25.16
N ILE A 20 37.20 9.67 -23.90
CA ILE A 20 36.33 9.47 -22.74
C ILE A 20 35.44 10.71 -22.52
N ILE A 21 36.04 11.90 -22.54
CA ILE A 21 35.32 13.16 -22.37
C ILE A 21 34.30 13.38 -23.49
N ASP A 22 34.67 13.13 -24.74
CA ASP A 22 33.81 13.32 -25.90
C ASP A 22 32.71 12.25 -26.01
N SER A 23 32.86 11.09 -25.36
CA SER A 23 31.79 10.08 -25.30
C SER A 23 30.60 10.48 -24.42
N ALA A 24 30.76 11.46 -23.52
CA ALA A 24 29.73 11.93 -22.60
C ALA A 24 28.85 13.02 -23.25
N VAL A 25 28.14 12.69 -24.33
CA VAL A 25 27.41 13.67 -25.17
C VAL A 25 26.30 14.42 -24.39
N ASP A 26 25.73 13.79 -23.36
CA ASP A 26 24.68 14.39 -22.51
C ASP A 26 25.23 15.26 -21.37
N THR A 27 26.55 15.48 -21.31
CA THR A 27 27.19 16.33 -20.31
C THR A 27 28.22 17.26 -20.96
N ALA A 28 28.06 18.55 -20.73
CA ALA A 28 29.01 19.56 -21.19
C ALA A 28 30.18 19.62 -20.21
N ILE A 29 31.34 19.13 -20.65
CA ILE A 29 32.61 19.25 -19.92
C ILE A 29 33.45 20.32 -20.59
N ILE A 30 33.83 21.34 -19.83
CA ILE A 30 34.60 22.49 -20.32
C ILE A 30 35.74 22.75 -19.34
N THR A 31 36.95 22.98 -19.82
CA THR A 31 38.05 23.43 -18.96
C THR A 31 38.45 24.85 -19.27
N THR A 32 38.90 25.59 -18.27
CA THR A 32 39.40 26.96 -18.40
C THR A 32 40.76 27.12 -17.74
N ASP A 33 41.47 28.20 -18.10
CA ASP A 33 42.60 28.69 -17.31
C ASP A 33 42.13 29.42 -16.03
N THR A 34 43.07 29.98 -15.28
CA THR A 34 42.79 30.70 -14.03
C THR A 34 41.98 31.98 -14.22
N ASP A 35 41.99 32.55 -15.43
CA ASP A 35 41.26 33.77 -15.80
C ASP A 35 39.87 33.45 -16.38
N GLY A 36 39.49 32.17 -16.42
CA GLY A 36 38.19 31.72 -16.92
C GLY A 36 38.11 31.62 -18.46
N LYS A 37 39.25 31.63 -19.17
CA LYS A 37 39.28 31.41 -20.62
C LYS A 37 39.32 29.93 -20.95
N VAL A 38 38.49 29.50 -21.89
CA VAL A 38 38.33 28.10 -22.28
C VAL A 38 39.63 27.53 -22.86
N THR A 39 40.07 26.40 -22.32
CA THR A 39 41.25 25.63 -22.72
C THR A 39 40.90 24.29 -23.37
N SER A 40 39.72 23.74 -23.10
CA SER A 40 39.18 22.54 -23.74
C SER A 40 37.66 22.60 -23.77
N TRP A 41 37.06 22.07 -24.83
CA TRP A 41 35.62 22.03 -25.03
C TRP A 41 35.22 20.66 -25.57
N SER A 42 34.38 19.94 -24.83
CA SER A 42 33.94 18.59 -25.21
C SER A 42 32.87 18.59 -26.30
N ASP A 43 32.73 17.45 -26.99
CA ASP A 43 31.62 17.22 -27.92
C ASP A 43 30.24 17.37 -27.24
N GLY A 44 30.11 16.96 -25.97
CA GLY A 44 28.89 17.18 -25.18
C GLY A 44 28.62 18.67 -24.91
N ALA A 45 29.65 19.50 -24.73
CA ALA A 45 29.50 20.94 -24.62
C ALA A 45 29.02 21.57 -25.94
N THR A 46 29.48 21.05 -27.08
CA THR A 46 28.96 21.44 -28.40
C THR A 46 27.51 21.03 -28.60
N ALA A 47 27.13 19.81 -28.22
CA ALA A 47 25.76 19.33 -28.33
C ALA A 47 24.77 20.14 -27.49
N ILE A 48 25.14 20.48 -26.24
CA ILE A 48 24.24 21.16 -25.30
C ILE A 48 24.17 22.67 -25.55
N LEU A 49 25.31 23.32 -25.81
CA LEU A 49 25.41 24.79 -25.86
C LEU A 49 25.46 25.35 -27.29
N GLY A 50 25.71 24.51 -28.30
CA GLY A 50 25.70 24.87 -29.72
C GLY A 50 26.96 25.59 -30.22
N TRP A 51 27.93 25.86 -29.35
CA TRP A 51 29.23 26.45 -29.72
C TRP A 51 30.24 25.36 -30.10
N GLN A 52 31.04 25.63 -31.12
CA GLN A 52 32.14 24.74 -31.52
C GLN A 52 33.39 25.04 -30.68
N GLU A 53 34.25 24.03 -30.45
CA GLU A 53 35.47 24.20 -29.65
C GLU A 53 36.35 25.33 -30.21
N ASN A 54 36.58 25.36 -31.51
CA ASN A 54 37.39 26.39 -32.17
C ASN A 54 36.83 27.83 -32.04
N GLU A 55 35.55 27.97 -31.72
CA GLU A 55 34.89 29.26 -31.48
C GLU A 55 35.08 29.72 -30.03
N MET A 56 35.17 28.78 -29.09
CA MET A 56 35.23 29.05 -27.65
C MET A 56 36.64 29.08 -27.10
N LEU A 57 37.60 28.37 -27.70
CA LEU A 57 38.99 28.37 -27.25
C LEU A 57 39.53 29.80 -27.07
N GLY A 58 40.07 30.10 -25.88
CA GLY A 58 40.59 31.41 -25.50
C GLY A 58 39.53 32.48 -25.15
N ARG A 59 38.23 32.16 -25.21
CA ARG A 59 37.13 33.05 -24.79
C ARG A 59 36.63 32.70 -23.38
N THR A 60 35.88 33.61 -22.77
CA THR A 60 35.24 33.42 -21.46
C THR A 60 33.91 32.65 -21.59
N LEU A 61 33.43 32.10 -20.48
CA LEU A 61 32.13 31.41 -20.39
C LEU A 61 30.94 32.38 -20.14
N GLU A 62 31.19 33.69 -20.14
CA GLU A 62 30.17 34.72 -19.88
C GLU A 62 28.94 34.63 -20.80
N PRO A 63 29.07 34.34 -22.11
CA PRO A 63 27.92 34.24 -23.02
C PRO A 63 26.93 33.11 -22.68
N LEU A 64 27.30 32.20 -21.77
CA LEU A 64 26.43 31.11 -21.33
C LEU A 64 25.40 31.58 -20.30
N PHE A 65 25.58 32.75 -19.69
CA PHE A 65 24.67 33.28 -18.68
C PHE A 65 23.74 34.33 -19.30
N PRO A 66 22.48 34.45 -18.84
CA PRO A 66 21.58 35.50 -19.30
C PRO A 66 22.13 36.90 -18.96
N ASP A 67 21.78 37.91 -19.77
CA ASP A 67 22.37 39.26 -19.73
C ASP A 67 22.24 40.00 -18.38
N ASP A 68 21.28 39.61 -17.54
CA ASP A 68 21.03 40.16 -16.20
C ASP A 68 21.96 39.59 -15.12
N LEU A 69 22.59 38.43 -15.36
CA LEU A 69 23.44 37.71 -14.41
C LEU A 69 24.89 37.59 -14.89
N GLY A 70 25.10 37.40 -16.20
CA GLY A 70 26.33 37.55 -16.98
C GLY A 70 27.68 37.36 -16.24
N PRO A 71 28.60 38.35 -16.27
CA PRO A 71 29.96 38.24 -15.69
C PRO A 71 29.98 37.94 -14.19
N ALA A 72 29.01 38.49 -13.45
CA ALA A 72 28.95 38.37 -11.99
C ALA A 72 28.58 36.95 -11.52
N ALA A 73 27.90 36.16 -12.36
CA ALA A 73 27.60 34.76 -12.07
C ALA A 73 28.86 33.88 -12.25
N LEU A 74 29.59 34.07 -13.35
CA LEU A 74 30.81 33.30 -13.62
C LEU A 74 31.92 33.60 -12.60
N GLU A 75 32.16 34.87 -12.28
CA GLU A 75 33.15 35.24 -11.25
C GLU A 75 32.83 34.64 -9.89
N ARG A 76 31.54 34.59 -9.53
CA ARG A 76 31.09 33.98 -8.28
C ARG A 76 31.33 32.48 -8.25
N GLU A 77 30.96 31.77 -9.31
CA GLU A 77 31.24 30.33 -9.43
C GLU A 77 32.76 30.05 -9.34
N MET A 78 33.61 30.86 -9.98
CA MET A 78 35.07 30.71 -9.88
C MET A 78 35.61 31.04 -8.48
N ALA A 79 35.09 32.07 -7.81
CA ALA A 79 35.51 32.44 -6.46
C ALA A 79 35.12 31.38 -5.42
N GLU A 80 33.92 30.80 -5.55
CA GLU A 80 33.47 29.66 -4.74
C GLU A 80 34.35 28.43 -5.00
N ALA A 81 34.62 28.10 -6.26
CA ALA A 81 35.50 26.98 -6.61
C ALA A 81 36.91 27.13 -6.00
N ARG A 82 37.47 28.35 -5.96
CA ARG A 82 38.78 28.64 -5.33
C ARG A 82 38.77 28.48 -3.81
N SER A 83 37.68 28.86 -3.15
CA SER A 83 37.62 28.94 -1.68
C SER A 83 37.05 27.69 -1.01
N ALA A 84 36.05 27.06 -1.64
CA ALA A 84 35.30 25.92 -1.12
C ALA A 84 35.57 24.61 -1.89
N GLY A 85 36.43 24.63 -2.92
CA GLY A 85 36.75 23.46 -3.75
C GLY A 85 35.69 23.13 -4.82
N LYS A 86 34.55 23.83 -4.80
CA LYS A 86 33.48 23.74 -5.80
C LYS A 86 32.69 25.05 -5.84
N GLY A 87 32.18 25.43 -7.01
CA GLY A 87 31.35 26.61 -7.20
C GLY A 87 30.20 26.39 -8.18
N GLY A 88 29.09 27.10 -7.97
CA GLY A 88 27.84 26.81 -8.67
C GLY A 88 27.09 25.61 -8.08
N GLY A 89 26.59 24.71 -8.93
CA GLY A 89 25.81 23.52 -8.53
C GLY A 89 24.30 23.78 -8.35
N THR A 90 23.86 25.03 -8.45
CA THR A 90 22.45 25.40 -8.49
C THR A 90 21.92 25.38 -9.92
N GLU A 91 20.66 25.00 -10.07
CA GLU A 91 20.00 25.06 -11.36
C GLU A 91 19.71 26.51 -11.78
N GLY A 92 19.86 26.81 -13.08
CA GLY A 92 19.52 28.11 -13.61
C GLY A 92 19.49 28.15 -15.13
N TRP A 93 18.99 29.27 -15.67
CA TRP A 93 18.99 29.51 -17.11
C TRP A 93 20.41 29.64 -17.64
N ARG A 94 20.66 29.03 -18.80
CA ARG A 94 21.86 29.22 -19.62
C ARG A 94 21.44 29.51 -21.06
N VAL A 95 22.28 30.23 -21.79
CA VAL A 95 21.98 30.68 -23.15
C VAL A 95 22.84 29.88 -24.14
N ARG A 96 22.18 29.27 -25.13
CA ARG A 96 22.83 28.62 -26.27
C ARG A 96 23.31 29.65 -27.29
N LYS A 97 24.17 29.22 -28.21
CA LYS A 97 24.66 30.05 -29.32
C LYS A 97 23.56 30.71 -30.16
N ASP A 98 22.44 30.03 -30.37
CA ASP A 98 21.30 30.51 -31.14
C ASP A 98 20.38 31.47 -30.36
N GLY A 99 20.70 31.76 -29.09
CA GLY A 99 19.90 32.58 -28.20
C GLY A 99 18.79 31.82 -27.46
N THR A 100 18.61 30.52 -27.71
CA THR A 100 17.65 29.72 -26.94
C THR A 100 18.15 29.51 -25.50
N GLN A 101 17.21 29.51 -24.55
CA GLN A 101 17.54 29.28 -23.15
C GLN A 101 17.35 27.80 -22.78
N ILE A 102 18.26 27.30 -21.95
CA ILE A 102 18.16 25.99 -21.32
C ILE A 102 18.13 26.12 -19.82
N TRP A 103 17.35 25.27 -19.19
CA TRP A 103 17.46 25.08 -17.76
C TRP A 103 18.58 24.08 -17.52
N ALA A 104 19.66 24.48 -16.85
CA ALA A 104 20.81 23.61 -16.64
C ALA A 104 21.32 23.70 -15.21
N THR A 105 21.89 22.59 -14.74
CA THR A 105 22.73 22.59 -13.54
C THR A 105 24.18 22.54 -13.96
N GLY A 106 25.04 23.34 -13.31
CA GLY A 106 26.44 23.40 -13.66
C GLY A 106 27.33 23.61 -12.45
N GLU A 107 28.35 22.77 -12.30
CA GLU A 107 29.33 22.80 -11.22
C GLU A 107 30.72 23.08 -11.77
N MET A 108 31.46 23.95 -11.08
CA MET A 108 32.83 24.34 -11.39
C MET A 108 33.78 23.81 -10.31
N THR A 109 34.81 23.07 -10.69
CA THR A 109 35.84 22.56 -9.78
C THR A 109 37.24 23.02 -10.21
N PRO A 110 38.16 23.28 -9.27
CA PRO A 110 39.53 23.69 -9.59
C PRO A 110 40.40 22.54 -10.10
N ILE A 111 41.27 22.83 -11.06
CA ILE A 111 42.31 21.92 -11.57
C ILE A 111 43.63 22.28 -10.85
N TYR A 112 44.29 21.30 -10.23
CA TYR A 112 45.52 21.51 -9.46
C TYR A 112 46.76 21.05 -10.22
N GLY A 113 47.77 21.92 -10.34
CA GLY A 113 49.11 21.59 -10.88
C GLY A 113 50.10 21.11 -9.82
N GLY A 114 49.75 21.27 -8.54
CA GLY A 114 50.52 20.89 -7.36
C GLY A 114 49.74 21.26 -6.07
N PRO A 115 50.28 20.98 -4.88
CA PRO A 115 49.59 21.28 -3.62
C PRO A 115 49.29 22.78 -3.47
N GLY A 116 48.01 23.16 -3.60
CA GLY A 116 47.54 24.54 -3.47
C GLY A 116 47.71 25.42 -4.71
N ASP A 117 48.24 24.89 -5.82
CA ASP A 117 48.42 25.65 -7.06
C ASP A 117 47.29 25.33 -8.06
N ILE A 118 46.33 26.25 -8.20
CA ILE A 118 45.22 26.13 -9.14
C ILE A 118 45.70 26.60 -10.51
N VAL A 119 45.70 25.70 -11.49
CA VAL A 119 46.11 25.98 -12.87
C VAL A 119 44.94 26.24 -13.82
N GLY A 120 43.71 26.03 -13.35
CA GLY A 120 42.49 26.24 -14.14
C GLY A 120 41.24 25.72 -13.44
N PHE A 121 40.14 25.64 -14.17
CA PHE A 121 38.86 25.10 -13.68
C PHE A 121 38.26 24.11 -14.67
N THR A 122 37.47 23.16 -14.17
CA THR A 122 36.59 22.30 -14.96
C THR A 122 35.15 22.65 -14.63
N LYS A 123 34.38 23.03 -15.66
CA LYS A 123 32.93 23.20 -15.60
C LYS A 123 32.26 21.94 -16.15
N VAL A 124 31.39 21.33 -15.35
CA VAL A 124 30.51 20.25 -15.78
C VAL A 124 29.08 20.78 -15.77
N LEU A 125 28.37 20.67 -16.88
CA LEU A 125 27.01 21.20 -17.05
C LEU A 125 26.10 20.14 -17.66
N ARG A 126 24.88 20.02 -17.13
CA ARG A 126 23.84 19.10 -17.62
C ARG A 126 22.57 19.86 -17.94
N ASP A 127 22.00 19.58 -19.12
CA ASP A 127 20.69 20.12 -19.53
C ASP A 127 19.57 19.43 -18.74
N ARG A 128 18.75 20.23 -18.07
CA ARG A 128 17.63 19.81 -17.22
C ARG A 128 16.28 20.26 -17.80
N SER A 129 16.26 20.83 -19.00
CA SER A 129 15.06 21.41 -19.61
C SER A 129 13.93 20.40 -19.79
N THR A 130 14.24 19.15 -20.18
CA THR A 130 13.25 18.08 -20.36
C THR A 130 12.61 17.65 -19.04
N GLN A 131 13.39 17.47 -17.97
CA GLN A 131 12.85 17.11 -16.66
C GLN A 131 12.02 18.24 -16.07
N ARG A 132 12.47 19.50 -16.17
CA ARG A 132 11.68 20.64 -15.70
C ARG A 132 10.34 20.75 -16.44
N ALA A 133 10.33 20.50 -17.75
CA ALA A 133 9.09 20.47 -18.53
C ALA A 133 8.15 19.34 -18.09
N ALA A 134 8.69 18.15 -17.80
CA ALA A 134 7.91 17.02 -17.28
C ALA A 134 7.35 17.29 -15.87
N GLU A 135 8.14 17.87 -14.97
CA GLU A 135 7.70 18.25 -13.62
C GLU A 135 6.61 19.33 -13.67
N ALA A 136 6.78 20.35 -14.53
CA ALA A 136 5.76 21.37 -14.72
C ALA A 136 4.46 20.79 -15.29
N ALA A 137 4.55 19.87 -16.25
CA ALA A 137 3.38 19.18 -16.81
C ALA A 137 2.64 18.34 -15.75
N LEU A 138 3.38 17.63 -14.88
CA LEU A 138 2.80 16.82 -13.81
C LEU A 138 2.10 17.70 -12.76
N ILE A 139 2.68 18.84 -12.40
CA ILE A 139 2.07 19.80 -11.47
C ILE A 139 0.75 20.33 -12.04
N GLU A 140 0.72 20.68 -13.32
CA GLU A 140 -0.49 21.17 -13.98
C GLU A 140 -1.57 20.09 -14.10
N GLU A 141 -1.20 18.86 -14.45
CA GLU A 141 -2.11 17.71 -14.49
C GLU A 141 -2.73 17.42 -13.11
N ARG A 142 -1.91 17.45 -12.05
CA ARG A 142 -2.40 17.28 -10.69
C ARG A 142 -3.39 18.38 -10.29
N ARG A 143 -3.10 19.64 -10.61
CA ARG A 143 -3.98 20.78 -10.32
C ARG A 143 -5.33 20.63 -11.03
N ALA A 144 -5.33 20.22 -12.30
CA ALA A 144 -6.55 19.99 -13.07
C ALA A 144 -7.44 18.90 -12.45
N LEU A 145 -6.83 17.78 -12.02
CA LEU A 145 -7.55 16.69 -11.33
C LEU A 145 -8.12 17.11 -9.97
N GLU A 146 -7.40 17.94 -9.20
CA GLU A 146 -7.89 18.46 -7.93
C GLU A 146 -9.13 19.37 -8.12
N ILE A 147 -9.14 20.21 -9.17
CA ILE A 147 -10.30 21.06 -9.52
C ILE A 147 -11.51 20.20 -9.91
N LEU A 148 -11.32 19.22 -10.80
CA LEU A 148 -12.38 18.31 -11.25
C LEU A 148 -12.99 17.52 -10.08
N ASN A 149 -12.16 16.89 -9.24
CA ASN A 149 -12.65 16.12 -8.09
C ASN A 149 -13.44 16.98 -7.08
N ARG A 150 -12.98 18.21 -6.84
CA ARG A 150 -13.67 19.16 -5.96
C ARG A 150 -15.02 19.56 -6.54
N ALA A 151 -15.07 19.86 -7.85
CA ALA A 151 -16.31 20.19 -8.54
C ALA A 151 -17.27 19.00 -8.51
N GLY A 152 -16.85 17.79 -8.92
CA GLY A 152 -17.68 16.59 -8.92
C GLY A 152 -18.25 16.25 -7.54
N SER A 153 -17.45 16.41 -6.47
CA SER A 153 -17.92 16.21 -5.10
C SER A 153 -19.01 17.22 -4.68
N ALA A 154 -18.88 18.48 -5.08
CA ALA A 154 -19.88 19.51 -4.80
C ALA A 154 -21.16 19.28 -5.61
N LEU A 155 -21.03 18.88 -6.88
CA LEU A 155 -22.17 18.58 -7.76
C LEU A 155 -22.97 17.36 -7.29
N ALA A 156 -22.34 16.39 -6.63
CA ALA A 156 -23.00 15.15 -6.21
C ALA A 156 -24.08 15.35 -5.12
N VAL A 157 -24.00 16.43 -4.34
CA VAL A 157 -24.92 16.70 -3.22
C VAL A 157 -25.87 17.87 -3.47
N GLU A 158 -25.61 18.66 -4.51
CA GLU A 158 -26.39 19.86 -4.80
C GLU A 158 -27.65 19.51 -5.59
N THR A 159 -28.78 20.08 -5.17
CA THR A 159 -30.10 19.84 -5.78
C THR A 159 -30.70 21.11 -6.39
N ASP A 160 -30.15 22.27 -6.05
CA ASP A 160 -30.51 23.53 -6.66
C ASP A 160 -29.79 23.74 -7.99
N LEU A 161 -30.58 24.00 -9.04
CA LEU A 161 -30.08 24.10 -10.40
C LEU A 161 -29.18 25.33 -10.61
N GLU A 162 -29.48 26.44 -9.92
CA GLU A 162 -28.71 27.69 -10.03
C GLU A 162 -27.31 27.52 -9.46
N THR A 163 -27.25 26.93 -8.26
CA THR A 163 -26.00 26.63 -7.57
C THR A 163 -25.14 25.62 -8.32
N LEU A 164 -25.75 24.55 -8.86
CA LEU A 164 -25.05 23.56 -9.69
C LEU A 164 -24.31 24.20 -10.86
N VAL A 165 -25.02 24.99 -11.65
CA VAL A 165 -24.45 25.57 -12.87
C VAL A 165 -23.35 26.60 -12.53
N GLN A 166 -23.48 27.33 -11.42
CA GLN A 166 -22.45 28.26 -10.97
C GLN A 166 -21.14 27.52 -10.62
N ILE A 167 -21.23 26.43 -9.87
CA ILE A 167 -20.07 25.58 -9.51
C ILE A 167 -19.35 25.09 -10.76
N VAL A 168 -20.10 24.57 -11.75
CA VAL A 168 -19.54 24.10 -13.03
C VAL A 168 -18.84 25.24 -13.78
N THR A 169 -19.46 26.41 -13.82
CA THR A 169 -18.91 27.56 -14.56
C THR A 169 -17.61 28.06 -13.93
N ASP A 170 -17.56 28.17 -12.60
CA ASP A 170 -16.37 28.59 -11.86
C ASP A 170 -15.24 27.56 -11.97
N ALA A 171 -15.55 26.27 -11.84
CA ALA A 171 -14.58 25.21 -12.01
C ALA A 171 -13.99 25.20 -13.43
N GLY A 172 -14.80 25.49 -14.46
CA GLY A 172 -14.32 25.57 -15.83
C GLY A 172 -13.40 26.76 -16.09
N VAL A 173 -13.62 27.90 -15.41
CA VAL A 173 -12.70 29.04 -15.42
C VAL A 173 -11.36 28.66 -14.80
N ASP A 174 -11.39 28.07 -13.59
CA ASP A 174 -10.19 27.63 -12.87
C ASP A 174 -9.39 26.59 -13.66
N LEU A 175 -10.08 25.67 -14.34
CA LEU A 175 -9.48 24.57 -15.10
C LEU A 175 -8.84 25.01 -16.42
N THR A 176 -9.40 26.03 -17.07
CA THR A 176 -8.96 26.45 -18.41
C THR A 176 -8.14 27.72 -18.43
N GLY A 177 -8.07 28.44 -17.31
CA GLY A 177 -7.43 29.76 -17.26
C GLY A 177 -8.21 30.82 -18.03
N ALA A 178 -9.48 30.57 -18.35
CA ALA A 178 -10.34 31.54 -19.00
C ALA A 178 -10.46 32.81 -18.14
N GLN A 179 -10.61 33.98 -18.78
CA GLN A 179 -11.00 35.18 -18.04
C GLN A 179 -12.51 35.22 -17.79
N PHE A 180 -13.28 34.55 -18.66
CA PHE A 180 -14.73 34.59 -18.68
C PHE A 180 -15.27 33.18 -18.83
N GLY A 181 -16.26 32.83 -18.00
CA GLY A 181 -17.03 31.59 -18.12
C GLY A 181 -18.52 31.90 -18.10
N ALA A 182 -19.30 31.18 -18.89
CA ALA A 182 -20.75 31.29 -18.92
C ALA A 182 -21.40 29.93 -19.23
N PHE A 183 -22.57 29.71 -18.66
CA PHE A 183 -23.45 28.61 -19.05
C PHE A 183 -24.75 29.13 -19.66
N PHE A 184 -25.16 28.50 -20.76
CA PHE A 184 -26.40 28.81 -21.45
C PHE A 184 -27.30 27.58 -21.54
N TYR A 185 -28.54 27.71 -21.05
CA TYR A 185 -29.56 26.69 -21.29
C TYR A 185 -30.12 26.78 -22.70
N ASN A 186 -30.39 25.62 -23.29
CA ASN A 186 -31.20 25.54 -24.49
C ASN A 186 -32.68 25.57 -24.09
N VAL A 187 -33.36 26.71 -24.26
CA VAL A 187 -34.78 26.89 -23.95
C VAL A 187 -35.53 27.20 -25.25
N LEU A 188 -36.26 26.23 -25.79
CA LEU A 188 -37.05 26.44 -27.00
C LEU A 188 -38.24 27.37 -26.70
N ASP A 189 -38.24 28.58 -27.24
CA ASP A 189 -39.43 29.44 -27.24
C ASP A 189 -40.39 29.07 -28.38
N ALA A 190 -41.56 29.72 -28.46
CA ALA A 190 -42.55 29.47 -29.51
C ALA A 190 -42.05 29.79 -30.94
N ALA A 191 -40.88 30.42 -31.08
CA ALA A 191 -40.19 30.67 -32.34
C ALA A 191 -38.99 29.72 -32.58
N GLY A 192 -38.69 28.83 -31.63
CA GLY A 192 -37.66 27.79 -31.73
C GLY A 192 -36.25 28.20 -31.34
N GLU A 193 -36.02 29.40 -30.77
CA GLU A 193 -34.68 29.94 -30.54
C GLU A 193 -34.61 30.81 -29.27
N SER A 194 -34.36 30.20 -28.09
CA SER A 194 -33.99 30.98 -26.91
C SER A 194 -32.86 30.33 -26.10
N TYR A 195 -31.69 30.96 -26.11
CA TYR A 195 -30.58 30.58 -25.25
C TYR A 195 -30.57 31.52 -24.06
N MET A 196 -30.89 30.99 -22.88
CA MET A 196 -30.92 31.78 -21.65
C MET A 196 -29.56 31.72 -20.97
N LEU A 197 -28.91 32.89 -20.84
CA LEU A 197 -27.76 33.05 -19.96
C LEU A 197 -28.19 32.76 -18.54
N TYR A 198 -27.53 31.80 -17.89
CA TYR A 198 -27.91 31.36 -16.56
C TYR A 198 -26.89 31.78 -15.50
N THR A 199 -25.60 31.67 -15.81
CA THR A 199 -24.51 32.03 -14.90
C THR A 199 -23.37 32.72 -15.64
N LEU A 200 -22.57 33.49 -14.89
CA LEU A 200 -21.37 34.15 -15.35
C LEU A 200 -20.28 34.02 -14.28
N SER A 201 -19.04 33.80 -14.73
CA SER A 201 -17.85 33.80 -13.90
C SER A 201 -16.78 34.72 -14.51
N GLY A 202 -16.06 35.43 -13.65
CA GLY A 202 -15.02 36.39 -14.04
C GLY A 202 -15.48 37.83 -14.32
N VAL A 203 -16.80 38.09 -14.49
CA VAL A 203 -17.36 39.44 -14.74
C VAL A 203 -18.74 39.60 -14.07
N PRO A 204 -19.09 40.80 -13.54
CA PRO A 204 -20.42 41.05 -12.99
C PRO A 204 -21.55 40.85 -14.01
N ALA A 205 -22.64 40.20 -13.61
CA ALA A 205 -23.79 39.94 -14.48
C ALA A 205 -24.38 41.22 -15.14
N GLU A 206 -24.27 42.36 -14.44
CA GLU A 206 -24.70 43.68 -14.90
C GLU A 206 -23.95 44.17 -16.17
N ALA A 207 -22.72 43.71 -16.37
CA ALA A 207 -21.95 44.00 -17.58
C ALA A 207 -22.56 43.31 -18.81
N PHE A 208 -23.22 42.16 -18.62
CA PHE A 208 -23.85 41.38 -19.69
C PHE A 208 -25.33 41.70 -19.91
N ALA A 209 -26.04 42.20 -18.90
CA ALA A 209 -27.47 42.56 -18.98
C ALA A 209 -27.81 43.62 -20.06
N LYS A 210 -26.81 44.32 -20.59
CA LYS A 210 -26.95 45.35 -21.64
C LYS A 210 -26.84 44.79 -23.07
N PHE A 211 -26.42 43.54 -23.23
CA PHE A 211 -26.28 42.89 -24.53
C PHE A 211 -27.51 42.03 -24.86
N PRO A 212 -27.91 41.92 -26.14
CA PRO A 212 -28.99 41.02 -26.53
C PRO A 212 -28.60 39.56 -26.21
N MET A 213 -29.60 38.74 -25.84
CA MET A 213 -29.42 37.30 -25.60
C MET A 213 -28.63 36.65 -26.75
N PRO A 214 -27.69 35.73 -26.45
CA PRO A 214 -26.89 35.08 -27.48
C PRO A 214 -27.79 34.29 -28.42
N ARG A 215 -27.47 34.38 -29.71
CA ARG A 215 -28.16 33.64 -30.78
C ARG A 215 -27.34 32.42 -31.15
N ASN A 216 -27.98 31.39 -31.67
CA ASN A 216 -27.27 30.31 -32.33
C ASN A 216 -26.57 30.84 -33.58
N THR A 217 -25.30 31.19 -33.45
CA THR A 217 -24.49 31.63 -34.59
C THR A 217 -23.85 30.42 -35.25
N ALA A 218 -23.47 30.51 -36.52
CA ALA A 218 -22.80 29.41 -37.21
C ALA A 218 -21.52 28.92 -36.47
N VAL A 219 -20.89 29.79 -35.68
CA VAL A 219 -19.74 29.46 -34.82
C VAL A 219 -20.14 28.52 -33.67
N PHE A 220 -21.28 28.78 -33.01
CA PHE A 220 -21.71 28.10 -31.79
C PHE A 220 -22.74 26.99 -32.02
N ALA A 221 -23.24 26.85 -33.25
CA ALA A 221 -24.15 25.78 -33.64
C ALA A 221 -23.66 24.38 -33.22
N PRO A 222 -22.36 24.01 -33.39
CA PRO A 222 -21.93 22.69 -32.96
C PRO A 222 -22.11 22.44 -31.46
N THR A 223 -21.90 23.45 -30.62
CA THR A 223 -22.07 23.35 -29.17
C THR A 223 -23.55 23.30 -28.79
N PHE A 224 -24.38 24.18 -29.35
CA PHE A 224 -25.81 24.23 -29.02
C PHE A 224 -26.62 23.05 -29.58
N ASN A 225 -26.15 22.45 -30.68
CA ASN A 225 -26.76 21.28 -31.30
C ASN A 225 -26.18 19.96 -30.75
N GLY A 226 -25.13 20.02 -29.91
CA GLY A 226 -24.45 18.82 -29.39
C GLY A 226 -23.62 18.07 -30.44
N GLU A 227 -23.25 18.71 -31.53
CA GLU A 227 -22.44 18.14 -32.62
C GLU A 227 -20.94 18.10 -32.28
N GLY A 228 -20.47 18.93 -31.34
CA GLY A 228 -19.08 18.87 -30.86
C GLY A 228 -18.58 20.12 -30.14
N ILE A 229 -17.31 20.06 -29.73
CA ILE A 229 -16.59 21.13 -29.04
C ILE A 229 -16.10 22.17 -30.06
N VAL A 230 -16.18 23.45 -29.68
CA VAL A 230 -15.65 24.56 -30.49
C VAL A 230 -14.46 25.18 -29.77
N ARG A 231 -13.25 24.92 -30.27
CA ARG A 231 -12.00 25.56 -29.83
C ARG A 231 -11.47 26.47 -30.92
N SER A 232 -11.16 27.72 -30.58
CA SER A 232 -10.62 28.71 -31.51
C SER A 232 -9.52 29.53 -30.84
N ASP A 233 -8.30 29.45 -31.38
CA ASP A 233 -7.17 30.27 -30.91
C ASP A 233 -7.41 31.77 -31.13
N ASP A 234 -8.10 32.11 -32.21
CA ASP A 234 -8.49 33.48 -32.55
C ASP A 234 -9.83 33.50 -33.29
N ILE A 235 -10.90 33.80 -32.57
CA ILE A 235 -12.27 33.79 -33.08
C ILE A 235 -12.47 34.74 -34.25
N THR A 236 -11.67 35.80 -34.37
CA THR A 236 -11.77 36.76 -35.47
C THR A 236 -11.28 36.20 -36.81
N LYS A 237 -10.51 35.10 -36.76
CA LYS A 237 -10.02 34.36 -37.94
C LYS A 237 -10.89 33.15 -38.29
N ASP A 238 -11.87 32.79 -37.46
CA ASP A 238 -12.80 31.71 -37.77
C ASP A 238 -13.63 32.08 -39.00
N ALA A 239 -13.69 31.18 -39.99
CA ALA A 239 -14.40 31.41 -41.25
C ALA A 239 -15.91 31.66 -41.07
N ARG A 240 -16.48 31.30 -39.93
CA ARG A 240 -17.89 31.47 -39.56
C ARG A 240 -18.13 32.80 -38.81
N TYR A 241 -17.08 33.42 -38.27
CA TYR A 241 -17.17 34.67 -37.52
C TYR A 241 -17.64 35.85 -38.40
N GLY A 242 -18.45 36.74 -37.83
CA GLY A 242 -18.97 37.93 -38.51
C GLY A 242 -20.13 37.69 -39.51
N LYS A 243 -20.60 36.45 -39.66
CA LYS A 243 -21.68 36.07 -40.60
C LYS A 243 -23.08 36.00 -39.98
N ASN A 244 -23.38 36.85 -38.98
CA ASN A 244 -24.65 36.83 -38.23
C ASN A 244 -25.50 38.09 -38.50
N ALA A 245 -26.58 38.00 -39.26
CA ALA A 245 -27.47 39.15 -39.44
C ALA A 245 -28.19 39.50 -38.12
N PRO A 246 -28.32 40.79 -37.70
CA PRO A 246 -27.94 42.02 -38.41
C PRO A 246 -26.56 42.60 -38.06
N ARG A 247 -25.74 41.94 -37.21
CA ARG A 247 -24.45 42.48 -36.72
C ARG A 247 -23.24 41.67 -37.22
N LYS A 248 -22.30 42.33 -37.89
CA LYS A 248 -21.05 41.71 -38.33
C LYS A 248 -20.01 41.74 -37.21
N GLY A 249 -19.96 40.68 -36.41
CA GLY A 249 -18.97 40.51 -35.34
C GLY A 249 -19.52 40.82 -33.94
N MET A 250 -18.65 41.02 -32.96
CA MET A 250 -19.05 41.35 -31.59
C MET A 250 -19.74 42.72 -31.49
N PRO A 251 -20.79 42.88 -30.66
CA PRO A 251 -21.42 44.16 -30.41
C PRO A 251 -20.45 45.20 -29.81
N ASP A 252 -20.65 46.48 -30.12
CA ASP A 252 -19.90 47.57 -29.47
C ASP A 252 -20.07 47.51 -27.94
N GLY A 253 -18.95 47.47 -27.22
CA GLY A 253 -18.90 47.35 -25.75
C GLY A 253 -18.81 45.92 -25.20
N HIS A 254 -18.91 44.89 -26.05
CA HIS A 254 -18.73 43.50 -25.63
C HIS A 254 -17.29 43.24 -25.15
N LEU A 255 -17.10 42.26 -24.25
CA LEU A 255 -15.78 41.87 -23.77
C LEU A 255 -14.84 41.48 -24.94
N PRO A 256 -13.55 41.85 -24.87
CA PRO A 256 -12.59 41.59 -25.94
C PRO A 256 -12.21 40.11 -25.93
N VAL A 257 -13.07 39.22 -26.43
CA VAL A 257 -12.76 37.79 -26.46
C VAL A 257 -12.08 37.43 -27.79
N ARG A 258 -10.88 36.86 -27.70
CA ARG A 258 -10.04 36.46 -28.84
C ARG A 258 -9.88 34.96 -28.90
N SER A 259 -9.44 34.32 -27.82
CA SER A 259 -9.46 32.86 -27.69
C SER A 259 -10.82 32.41 -27.14
N TYR A 260 -11.37 31.32 -27.68
CA TYR A 260 -12.71 30.85 -27.36
C TYR A 260 -12.74 29.33 -27.24
N LEU A 261 -13.44 28.81 -26.22
CA LEU A 261 -13.70 27.39 -26.02
C LEU A 261 -15.15 27.16 -25.59
N ALA A 262 -15.88 26.29 -26.27
CA ALA A 262 -17.27 25.98 -25.94
C ALA A 262 -17.57 24.48 -26.03
N VAL A 263 -18.18 23.92 -24.98
CA VAL A 263 -18.42 22.49 -24.80
C VAL A 263 -19.91 22.22 -24.57
N PRO A 264 -20.53 21.27 -25.31
CA PRO A 264 -21.94 20.93 -25.12
C PRO A 264 -22.16 20.19 -23.80
N VAL A 265 -23.25 20.49 -23.11
CA VAL A 265 -23.70 19.74 -21.93
C VAL A 265 -24.92 18.92 -22.35
N THR A 266 -24.71 17.61 -22.50
CA THR A 266 -25.70 16.70 -23.08
C THR A 266 -26.17 15.72 -22.02
N SER A 267 -27.49 15.64 -21.84
CA SER A 267 -28.17 14.71 -20.93
C SER A 267 -27.88 13.26 -21.31
N ARG A 268 -28.09 12.33 -20.37
CA ARG A 268 -28.03 10.89 -20.64
C ARG A 268 -29.00 10.43 -21.73
N THR A 269 -30.09 11.17 -21.95
CA THR A 269 -31.10 10.86 -22.97
C THR A 269 -30.67 11.26 -24.38
N GLY A 270 -29.55 11.97 -24.51
CA GLY A 270 -29.07 12.55 -25.76
C GLY A 270 -29.57 13.98 -25.99
N ASP A 271 -30.39 14.53 -25.09
CA ASP A 271 -30.88 15.90 -25.20
C ASP A 271 -29.79 16.90 -24.80
N VAL A 272 -29.58 17.94 -25.60
CA VAL A 272 -28.62 19.00 -25.28
C VAL A 272 -29.26 19.94 -24.26
N ILE A 273 -28.78 19.86 -23.02
CA ILE A 273 -29.24 20.68 -21.90
C ILE A 273 -28.84 22.14 -22.13
N GLY A 274 -27.61 22.34 -22.63
CA GLY A 274 -27.02 23.66 -22.79
C GLY A 274 -25.58 23.57 -23.27
N GLY A 275 -24.82 24.64 -23.06
CA GLY A 275 -23.39 24.65 -23.33
C GLY A 275 -22.62 25.53 -22.34
N LEU A 276 -21.39 25.12 -22.08
CA LEU A 276 -20.38 25.88 -21.34
C LEU A 276 -19.53 26.67 -22.31
N PHE A 277 -19.31 27.95 -22.05
CA PHE A 277 -18.62 28.88 -22.94
C PHE A 277 -17.56 29.64 -22.16
N PHE A 278 -16.34 29.63 -22.68
CA PHE A 278 -15.18 30.24 -22.07
C PHE A 278 -14.44 31.13 -23.06
N GLY A 279 -13.96 32.27 -22.56
CA GLY A 279 -13.30 33.29 -23.36
C GLY A 279 -12.08 33.89 -22.67
N HIS A 280 -11.12 34.32 -23.48
CA HIS A 280 -9.94 35.06 -23.04
C HIS A 280 -9.56 36.15 -24.06
N GLU A 281 -8.98 37.27 -23.59
CA GLU A 281 -8.57 38.39 -24.46
C GLU A 281 -7.31 38.16 -25.28
N ASP A 282 -6.39 37.33 -24.78
CA ASP A 282 -5.27 36.82 -25.56
C ASP A 282 -5.66 35.69 -26.53
N VAL A 283 -4.84 35.47 -27.55
CA VAL A 283 -4.99 34.38 -28.53
C VAL A 283 -4.32 33.09 -28.04
N GLY A 284 -4.87 31.94 -28.43
CA GLY A 284 -4.24 30.63 -28.22
C GLY A 284 -4.15 30.18 -26.76
N VAL A 285 -5.06 30.66 -25.90
CA VAL A 285 -5.08 30.32 -24.46
C VAL A 285 -5.58 28.89 -24.23
N PHE A 286 -6.56 28.45 -25.00
CA PHE A 286 -7.19 27.15 -24.82
C PHE A 286 -6.48 26.04 -25.60
N THR A 287 -6.11 24.96 -24.90
CA THR A 287 -5.37 23.82 -25.45
C THR A 287 -6.23 22.56 -25.54
N ASP A 288 -5.70 21.49 -26.13
CA ASP A 288 -6.36 20.16 -26.14
C ASP A 288 -6.56 19.59 -24.72
N GLN A 289 -5.78 20.06 -23.74
CA GLN A 289 -5.99 19.73 -22.32
C GLN A 289 -7.19 20.48 -21.74
N SER A 290 -7.35 21.77 -22.07
CA SER A 290 -8.52 22.56 -21.68
C SER A 290 -9.81 21.94 -22.20
N GLU A 291 -9.78 21.44 -23.43
CA GLU A 291 -10.90 20.74 -24.08
C GLU A 291 -11.29 19.45 -23.32
N ARG A 292 -10.33 18.54 -23.09
CA ARG A 292 -10.60 17.29 -22.35
C ARG A 292 -11.07 17.54 -20.92
N GLY A 293 -10.49 18.52 -20.24
CA GLY A 293 -10.89 18.89 -18.88
C GLY A 293 -12.34 19.38 -18.82
N LEU A 294 -12.73 20.27 -19.74
CA LEU A 294 -14.11 20.76 -19.80
C LEU A 294 -15.10 19.71 -20.28
N GLU A 295 -14.70 18.79 -21.16
CA GLU A 295 -15.56 17.67 -21.56
C GLU A 295 -15.92 16.79 -20.36
N GLY A 296 -14.94 16.47 -19.50
CA GLY A 296 -15.18 15.76 -18.25
C GLY A 296 -16.10 16.53 -17.30
N LEU A 297 -15.86 17.82 -17.12
CA LEU A 297 -16.70 18.69 -16.28
C LEU A 297 -18.13 18.83 -16.82
N ALA A 298 -18.29 18.90 -18.15
CA ALA A 298 -19.60 18.94 -18.83
C ALA A 298 -20.39 17.65 -18.62
N ALA A 299 -19.73 16.49 -18.63
CA ALA A 299 -20.36 15.21 -18.36
C ALA A 299 -20.88 15.13 -16.90
N GLU A 300 -20.07 15.56 -15.92
CA GLU A 300 -20.51 15.62 -14.52
C GLU A 300 -21.67 16.60 -14.32
N ALA A 301 -21.58 17.77 -14.95
CA ALA A 301 -22.65 18.77 -14.93
C ALA A 301 -23.97 18.22 -15.50
N ALA A 302 -23.91 17.49 -16.61
CA ALA A 302 -25.09 16.88 -17.23
C ALA A 302 -25.80 15.90 -16.28
N VAL A 303 -25.03 15.05 -15.60
CA VAL A 303 -25.57 14.10 -14.62
C VAL A 303 -26.24 14.82 -13.45
N ALA A 304 -25.58 15.85 -12.91
CA ALA A 304 -26.12 16.60 -11.77
C ALA A 304 -27.39 17.37 -12.14
N ILE A 305 -27.42 18.01 -13.32
CA ILE A 305 -28.61 18.73 -13.83
C ILE A 305 -29.78 17.77 -14.07
N ASP A 306 -29.53 16.61 -14.67
CA ASP A 306 -30.56 15.57 -14.86
C ASP A 306 -31.15 15.13 -13.53
N ASN A 307 -30.31 14.92 -12.51
CA ASN A 307 -30.74 14.52 -11.18
C ASN A 307 -31.60 15.60 -10.53
N ALA A 308 -31.17 16.86 -10.54
CA ALA A 308 -31.94 17.98 -10.00
C ALA A 308 -33.31 18.13 -10.69
N ARG A 309 -33.37 17.95 -12.02
CA ARG A 309 -34.63 17.97 -12.79
C ARG A 309 -35.56 16.83 -12.40
N LEU A 310 -35.03 15.61 -12.23
CA LEU A 310 -35.81 14.45 -11.80
C LEU A 310 -36.37 14.63 -10.38
N PHE A 311 -35.57 15.15 -9.44
CA PHE A 311 -36.04 15.44 -8.09
C PHE A 311 -37.20 16.43 -8.11
N ARG A 312 -37.07 17.54 -8.85
CA ARG A 312 -38.14 18.55 -8.98
C ARG A 312 -39.39 17.98 -9.65
N ALA A 313 -39.25 17.13 -10.68
CA ALA A 313 -40.38 16.49 -11.35
C ALA A 313 -41.14 15.54 -10.41
N LEU A 314 -40.41 14.75 -9.61
CA LEU A 314 -40.97 13.84 -8.62
C LEU A 314 -41.74 14.59 -7.52
N GLU A 315 -41.18 15.70 -7.01
CA GLU A 315 -41.86 16.53 -6.02
C GLU A 315 -43.17 17.12 -6.56
N LEU A 316 -43.17 17.61 -7.81
CA LEU A 316 -44.35 18.17 -8.45
C LEU A 316 -45.44 17.11 -8.67
N GLU A 317 -45.04 15.92 -9.12
CA GLU A 317 -45.96 14.79 -9.34
C GLU A 317 -46.58 14.30 -8.02
N LEU A 318 -45.77 14.16 -6.96
CA LEU A 318 -46.26 13.81 -5.62
C LEU A 318 -47.25 14.86 -5.09
N HIS A 319 -47.01 16.14 -5.37
CA HIS A 319 -47.90 17.23 -4.95
C HIS A 319 -49.22 17.24 -5.75
N GLN A 320 -49.17 17.01 -7.07
CA GLN A 320 -50.35 16.97 -7.93
C GLN A 320 -51.23 15.76 -7.66
N ARG A 321 -50.62 14.57 -7.50
CA ARG A 321 -51.35 13.34 -7.18
C ARG A 321 -52.06 13.43 -5.84
N ARG A 322 -51.38 13.98 -4.83
CA ARG A 322 -51.96 14.17 -3.49
C ARG A 322 -53.14 15.15 -3.52
N THR A 323 -53.08 16.21 -4.33
CA THR A 323 -54.18 17.19 -4.45
C THR A 323 -55.38 16.62 -5.24
N ALA A 324 -55.14 15.88 -6.33
CA ALA A 324 -56.20 15.28 -7.15
C ALA A 324 -56.92 14.09 -6.48
N GLU A 325 -56.20 13.29 -5.68
CA GLU A 325 -56.77 12.20 -4.87
C GLU A 325 -57.59 12.75 -3.69
N ILE A 326 -57.23 13.92 -3.15
CA ILE A 326 -58.00 14.62 -2.12
C ILE A 326 -59.30 15.19 -2.72
N ASP A 327 -59.28 15.85 -3.89
CA ASP A 327 -60.46 16.54 -4.41
C ASP A 327 -61.57 15.61 -4.93
N LEU A 328 -61.23 14.44 -5.48
CA LEU A 328 -62.21 13.52 -6.08
C LEU A 328 -62.92 12.63 -5.04
N ALA A 329 -62.23 12.21 -3.97
CA ALA A 329 -62.82 11.43 -2.87
C ALA A 329 -63.67 12.29 -1.90
N VAL A 330 -63.39 13.60 -1.86
CA VAL A 330 -63.98 14.57 -0.93
C VAL A 330 -65.37 15.08 -1.34
N SER A 331 -65.90 14.71 -2.50
CA SER A 331 -67.24 15.17 -2.93
C SER A 331 -68.35 14.12 -2.79
N GLU A 332 -68.10 12.85 -3.14
CA GLU A 332 -69.18 11.85 -3.25
C GLU A 332 -69.32 10.92 -2.04
N ASP A 333 -68.22 10.56 -1.38
CA ASP A 333 -68.23 9.76 -0.14
C ASP A 333 -68.41 10.62 1.12
N ARG A 334 -68.19 11.93 1.01
CA ARG A 334 -68.05 12.90 2.12
C ARG A 334 -69.30 13.16 2.96
N LEU A 335 -70.48 12.70 2.52
CA LEU A 335 -71.72 12.86 3.30
C LEU A 335 -72.27 11.55 3.83
N ARG A 336 -71.94 10.41 3.21
CA ARG A 336 -72.49 9.10 3.56
C ARG A 336 -71.48 8.20 4.27
N LEU A 337 -70.21 8.20 3.83
CA LEU A 337 -69.10 7.60 4.57
C LEU A 337 -68.59 8.51 5.69
N ALA A 338 -68.87 9.82 5.68
CA ALA A 338 -68.47 10.69 6.80
C ALA A 338 -69.13 10.31 8.14
N ASN A 339 -70.30 9.66 8.15
CA ASN A 339 -70.90 9.11 9.37
C ASN A 339 -70.57 7.62 9.56
N ASP A 340 -70.62 6.81 8.51
CA ASP A 340 -70.39 5.35 8.62
C ASP A 340 -68.89 4.96 8.74
N ALA A 341 -67.97 5.66 8.06
CA ALA A 341 -66.52 5.38 8.11
C ALA A 341 -65.78 6.09 9.24
N ALA A 342 -66.35 7.17 9.81
CA ALA A 342 -65.75 7.84 10.96
C ALA A 342 -66.03 7.11 12.29
N GLU A 343 -66.71 5.95 12.24
CA GLU A 343 -67.09 5.12 13.40
C GLU A 343 -67.80 5.90 14.52
N ILE A 344 -68.49 6.98 14.15
CA ILE A 344 -69.08 7.93 15.08
C ILE A 344 -70.42 7.38 15.55
N GLY A 345 -70.55 7.14 16.86
CA GLY A 345 -71.84 6.91 17.49
C GLY A 345 -72.54 8.24 17.77
N THR A 346 -73.84 8.29 17.56
CA THR A 346 -74.68 9.45 17.90
C THR A 346 -75.58 9.14 19.08
N TRP A 347 -75.79 10.15 19.91
CA TRP A 347 -76.66 10.09 21.06
C TRP A 347 -77.56 11.31 21.14
N ASP A 348 -78.77 11.09 21.64
CA ASP A 348 -79.82 12.08 21.80
C ASP A 348 -80.51 11.84 23.14
N PHE A 349 -80.41 12.85 24.01
CA PHE A 349 -80.92 12.81 25.37
C PHE A 349 -81.97 13.90 25.54
N ASP A 350 -83.16 13.50 25.97
CA ASP A 350 -84.20 14.40 26.43
C ASP A 350 -84.14 14.51 27.96
N PRO A 351 -83.63 15.63 28.51
CA PRO A 351 -83.48 15.80 29.95
C PRO A 351 -84.82 16.02 30.68
N ILE A 352 -85.92 16.31 29.98
CA ILE A 352 -87.25 16.52 30.58
C ILE A 352 -87.94 15.17 30.79
N SER A 353 -87.94 14.31 29.78
CA SER A 353 -88.54 12.97 29.87
C SER A 353 -87.57 11.91 30.40
N GLY A 354 -86.27 12.20 30.43
CA GLY A 354 -85.21 11.25 30.75
C GLY A 354 -84.92 10.24 29.64
N ALA A 355 -85.51 10.40 28.45
CA ALA A 355 -85.35 9.47 27.35
C ALA A 355 -83.96 9.61 26.70
N LEU A 356 -83.16 8.54 26.75
CA LEU A 356 -81.86 8.45 26.10
C LEU A 356 -81.94 7.54 24.88
N ARG A 357 -81.49 8.04 23.74
CA ARG A 357 -81.49 7.32 22.47
C ARG A 357 -80.08 7.30 21.90
N TRP A 358 -79.58 6.11 21.63
CA TRP A 358 -78.33 5.90 20.92
C TRP A 358 -78.61 5.18 19.61
N ASP A 359 -77.83 5.52 18.60
CA ASP A 359 -77.72 4.66 17.43
C ASP A 359 -76.98 3.36 17.75
N ASP A 360 -76.95 2.46 16.77
CA ASP A 360 -76.35 1.13 16.94
C ASP A 360 -74.84 1.20 17.17
N LYS A 361 -74.17 2.24 16.66
CA LYS A 361 -72.72 2.42 16.83
C LYS A 361 -72.37 2.90 18.23
N CYS A 362 -73.10 3.86 18.78
CA CYS A 362 -72.91 4.31 20.17
C CYS A 362 -73.19 3.17 21.17
N LYS A 363 -74.19 2.31 20.93
CA LYS A 363 -74.39 1.09 21.73
C LYS A 363 -73.18 0.16 21.68
N ALA A 364 -72.65 -0.11 20.48
CA ALA A 364 -71.49 -0.98 20.30
C ALA A 364 -70.23 -0.44 21.01
N LEU A 365 -70.01 0.88 21.02
CA LEU A 365 -68.87 1.51 21.70
C LEU A 365 -68.92 1.35 23.24
N PHE A 366 -70.12 1.16 23.80
CA PHE A 366 -70.33 0.84 25.21
C PHE A 366 -70.49 -0.67 25.47
N GLY A 367 -70.24 -1.52 24.46
CA GLY A 367 -70.34 -2.97 24.55
C GLY A 367 -71.77 -3.47 24.79
N LEU A 368 -72.77 -2.84 24.16
CA LEU A 368 -74.19 -3.20 24.23
C LEU A 368 -74.72 -3.63 22.85
N GLY A 369 -75.62 -4.61 22.82
CA GLY A 369 -76.30 -5.02 21.59
C GLY A 369 -77.30 -3.98 21.03
N ALA A 370 -77.59 -4.07 19.72
CA ALA A 370 -78.45 -3.11 19.01
C ALA A 370 -79.88 -2.95 19.58
N HIS A 371 -80.38 -3.95 20.31
CA HIS A 371 -81.72 -3.95 20.92
C HIS A 371 -81.70 -3.72 22.45
N ALA A 372 -80.55 -3.40 23.05
CA ALA A 372 -80.47 -3.10 24.46
C ALA A 372 -81.30 -1.85 24.83
N GLU A 373 -82.02 -1.91 25.95
CA GLU A 373 -82.64 -0.73 26.53
C GLU A 373 -81.57 0.18 27.13
N ILE A 374 -81.65 1.47 26.85
CA ILE A 374 -80.64 2.45 27.25
C ILE A 374 -81.21 3.41 28.27
N THR A 375 -80.47 3.64 29.34
CA THR A 375 -80.77 4.69 30.33
C THR A 375 -79.49 5.40 30.74
N TYR A 376 -79.63 6.62 31.27
CA TYR A 376 -78.49 7.41 31.73
C TYR A 376 -77.67 6.69 32.81
N GLU A 377 -78.32 6.10 33.81
CA GLU A 377 -77.64 5.45 34.94
C GLU A 377 -77.08 4.07 34.60
N ARG A 378 -77.88 3.21 33.95
CA ARG A 378 -77.52 1.80 33.73
C ARG A 378 -76.70 1.56 32.47
N SER A 379 -76.66 2.52 31.54
CA SER A 379 -75.95 2.37 30.27
C SER A 379 -74.79 3.36 30.18
N PHE A 380 -75.05 4.66 30.32
CA PHE A 380 -73.97 5.65 30.24
C PHE A 380 -73.03 5.59 31.45
N LEU A 381 -73.51 5.86 32.67
CA LEU A 381 -72.62 5.90 33.85
C LEU A 381 -72.02 4.53 34.21
N ALA A 382 -72.79 3.44 34.06
CA ALA A 382 -72.29 2.10 34.34
C ALA A 382 -71.22 1.63 33.34
N GLY A 383 -71.29 2.06 32.06
CA GLY A 383 -70.35 1.68 31.01
C GLY A 383 -69.05 2.51 30.98
N LEU A 384 -68.95 3.56 31.80
CA LEU A 384 -67.71 4.32 31.97
C LEU A 384 -66.75 3.60 32.92
N HIS A 385 -65.44 3.77 32.67
CA HIS A 385 -64.38 3.32 33.57
C HIS A 385 -64.57 3.95 34.97
N PRO A 386 -64.37 3.20 36.08
CA PRO A 386 -64.66 3.68 37.44
C PRO A 386 -64.03 5.03 37.79
N GLU A 387 -62.82 5.30 37.30
CA GLU A 387 -62.11 6.57 37.53
C GLU A 387 -62.68 7.76 36.75
N ASP A 388 -63.40 7.52 35.66
CA ASP A 388 -63.89 8.57 34.76
C ASP A 388 -65.36 8.95 35.03
N ARG A 389 -66.12 8.12 35.75
CA ARG A 389 -67.58 8.30 36.00
C ARG A 389 -67.95 9.65 36.60
N ALA A 390 -67.29 10.02 37.70
CA ALA A 390 -67.60 11.27 38.42
C ALA A 390 -67.32 12.51 37.56
N ARG A 391 -66.25 12.45 36.75
CA ARG A 391 -65.85 13.52 35.84
C ARG A 391 -66.81 13.66 34.67
N ALA A 392 -67.22 12.55 34.08
CA ALA A 392 -68.15 12.53 32.95
C ALA A 392 -69.56 12.98 33.34
N ASP A 393 -70.08 12.55 34.50
CA ASP A 393 -71.37 12.99 35.01
C ASP A 393 -71.39 14.49 35.27
N ALA A 394 -70.36 15.01 35.94
CA ALA A 394 -70.22 16.44 36.20
C ALA A 394 -70.20 17.28 34.90
N ALA A 395 -69.57 16.76 33.83
CA ALA A 395 -69.54 17.42 32.53
C ALA A 395 -70.93 17.45 31.85
N VAL A 396 -71.74 16.40 31.98
CA VAL A 396 -73.12 16.40 31.48
C VAL A 396 -73.98 17.40 32.27
N GLN A 397 -73.89 17.40 33.61
CA GLN A 397 -74.64 18.34 34.44
C GLN A 397 -74.27 19.80 34.14
N ALA A 398 -72.99 20.08 33.91
CA ALA A 398 -72.53 21.40 33.51
C ALA A 398 -73.08 21.85 32.15
N ALA A 399 -73.20 20.92 31.18
CA ALA A 399 -73.76 21.21 29.86
C ALA A 399 -75.28 21.48 29.90
N LEU A 400 -76.01 20.85 30.84
CA LEU A 400 -77.47 21.00 31.00
C LEU A 400 -77.87 22.16 31.92
N ALA A 401 -76.93 22.74 32.68
CA ALA A 401 -77.22 23.79 33.64
C ALA A 401 -77.77 25.07 32.97
N THR A 402 -78.78 25.68 33.62
CA THR A 402 -79.36 26.95 33.18
C THR A 402 -78.30 28.06 33.17
N GLY A 403 -78.08 28.68 32.01
CA GLY A 403 -77.02 29.68 31.80
C GLY A 403 -75.62 29.12 31.53
N GLY A 404 -75.47 27.80 31.36
CA GLY A 404 -74.22 27.14 30.96
C GLY A 404 -73.88 27.36 29.47
N SER A 405 -72.67 26.97 29.06
CA SER A 405 -72.22 27.07 27.65
C SER A 405 -73.03 26.18 26.71
N GLY A 406 -73.72 25.18 27.26
CA GLY A 406 -74.42 24.15 26.50
C GLY A 406 -73.50 23.24 25.71
N VAL A 407 -72.17 23.32 25.89
CA VAL A 407 -71.18 22.53 25.16
C VAL A 407 -70.67 21.40 26.04
N TYR A 408 -70.56 20.22 25.46
CA TYR A 408 -69.99 19.03 26.05
C TYR A 408 -68.81 18.59 25.18
N ASP A 409 -67.64 18.44 25.78
CA ASP A 409 -66.43 17.98 25.12
C ASP A 409 -65.54 17.31 26.17
N ILE A 410 -65.37 16.00 26.07
CA ILE A 410 -64.65 15.21 27.06
C ILE A 410 -64.07 13.93 26.46
N GLU A 411 -62.88 13.57 26.93
CA GLU A 411 -62.30 12.24 26.72
C GLU A 411 -62.45 11.39 27.99
N TYR A 412 -62.94 10.17 27.83
CA TYR A 412 -63.07 9.20 28.93
C TYR A 412 -62.87 7.77 28.44
N ARG A 413 -62.56 6.88 29.37
CA ARG A 413 -62.53 5.44 29.10
C ARG A 413 -63.89 4.84 29.37
N THR A 414 -64.27 3.89 28.52
CA THR A 414 -65.38 2.98 28.76
C THR A 414 -64.84 1.59 29.05
N VAL A 415 -65.59 0.82 29.82
CA VAL A 415 -65.42 -0.62 29.97
C VAL A 415 -66.74 -1.22 29.55
N GLY A 416 -66.77 -1.88 28.40
CA GLY A 416 -68.03 -2.28 27.79
C GLY A 416 -68.82 -3.20 28.71
N ILE A 417 -70.14 -2.97 28.77
CA ILE A 417 -71.00 -3.54 29.81
C ILE A 417 -71.15 -5.06 29.66
N GLU A 418 -71.23 -5.55 28.42
CA GLU A 418 -71.36 -6.98 28.12
C GLU A 418 -70.01 -7.63 27.74
N ASP A 419 -69.10 -6.87 27.11
CA ASP A 419 -67.84 -7.40 26.59
C ASP A 419 -66.62 -7.17 27.49
N GLY A 420 -66.71 -6.28 28.49
CA GLY A 420 -65.63 -5.94 29.41
C GLY A 420 -64.41 -5.27 28.75
N VAL A 421 -64.50 -4.86 27.48
CA VAL A 421 -63.38 -4.31 26.72
C VAL A 421 -63.21 -2.83 27.06
N GLU A 422 -61.99 -2.43 27.40
CA GLU A 422 -61.65 -1.03 27.63
C GLU A 422 -61.47 -0.29 26.30
N ARG A 423 -62.11 0.88 26.15
CA ARG A 423 -62.00 1.75 24.97
C ARG A 423 -61.83 3.21 25.38
N TRP A 424 -60.95 3.92 24.69
CA TRP A 424 -60.81 5.38 24.83
C TRP A 424 -61.78 6.08 23.89
N LEU A 425 -62.71 6.85 24.46
CA LEU A 425 -63.71 7.57 23.69
C LEU A 425 -63.54 9.08 23.87
N VAL A 426 -63.79 9.83 22.80
CA VAL A 426 -64.03 11.27 22.85
C VAL A 426 -65.50 11.53 22.55
N ALA A 427 -66.16 12.30 23.40
CA ALA A 427 -67.56 12.64 23.24
C ALA A 427 -67.73 14.15 23.19
N THR A 428 -68.39 14.61 22.13
CA THR A 428 -68.73 16.02 21.92
C THR A 428 -70.22 16.18 21.72
N GLY A 429 -70.81 17.24 22.28
CA GLY A 429 -72.25 17.44 22.21
C GLY A 429 -72.69 18.84 22.56
N ARG A 430 -73.95 19.13 22.28
CA ARG A 430 -74.55 20.42 22.57
C ARG A 430 -75.97 20.29 23.10
N ALA A 431 -76.27 21.07 24.13
CA ALA A 431 -77.62 21.23 24.67
C ALA A 431 -78.36 22.34 23.92
N ILE A 432 -79.63 22.06 23.65
CA ILE A 432 -80.59 22.96 23.01
C ILE A 432 -81.56 23.40 24.10
N PHE A 433 -81.71 24.72 24.25
CA PHE A 433 -82.51 25.33 25.30
C PHE A 433 -83.75 26.02 24.72
N GLU A 434 -84.90 25.86 25.38
CA GLU A 434 -86.10 26.66 25.17
C GLU A 434 -86.53 27.26 26.51
N ASN A 435 -86.76 28.57 26.56
CA ASN A 435 -87.10 29.29 27.80
C ASN A 435 -86.13 29.01 28.97
N ASP A 436 -84.82 29.00 28.69
CA ASP A 436 -83.74 28.71 29.67
C ASP A 436 -83.76 27.31 30.31
N VAL A 437 -84.53 26.39 29.73
CA VAL A 437 -84.57 24.97 30.10
C VAL A 437 -83.97 24.16 28.95
N ALA A 438 -83.02 23.27 29.26
CA ALA A 438 -82.51 22.33 28.28
C ALA A 438 -83.64 21.37 27.87
N VAL A 439 -84.02 21.38 26.59
CA VAL A 439 -85.09 20.52 26.06
C VAL A 439 -84.54 19.32 25.28
N ARG A 440 -83.27 19.39 24.87
CA ARG A 440 -82.62 18.32 24.12
C ARG A 440 -81.10 18.43 24.23
N PHE A 441 -80.40 17.32 24.28
CA PHE A 441 -78.96 17.25 24.36
C PHE A 441 -78.47 16.19 23.39
N ILE A 442 -77.77 16.63 22.34
CA ILE A 442 -77.35 15.75 21.24
C ILE A 442 -75.85 15.83 21.04
N GLY A 443 -75.27 14.74 20.59
CA GLY A 443 -73.84 14.72 20.32
C GLY A 443 -73.36 13.44 19.67
N THR A 444 -72.06 13.38 19.56
CA THR A 444 -71.29 12.33 18.90
C THR A 444 -70.28 11.74 19.86
N VAL A 445 -69.94 10.48 19.67
CA VAL A 445 -68.89 9.77 20.39
C VAL A 445 -68.03 8.98 19.40
N ILE A 446 -66.71 9.06 19.55
CA ILE A 446 -65.74 8.48 18.62
C ILE A 446 -64.73 7.64 19.41
N ASP A 447 -64.40 6.45 18.91
CA ASP A 447 -63.33 5.61 19.44
C ASP A 447 -61.96 6.14 18.99
N ILE A 448 -61.10 6.50 19.94
CA ILE A 448 -59.73 6.98 19.71
C ILE A 448 -58.68 5.98 20.22
N THR A 449 -59.07 4.74 20.52
CA THR A 449 -58.19 3.69 21.05
C THR A 449 -57.04 3.38 20.10
N ALA A 450 -57.33 3.19 18.80
CA ALA A 450 -56.29 2.94 17.78
C ALA A 450 -55.32 4.13 17.63
N ARG A 451 -55.83 5.36 17.71
CA ARG A 451 -55.02 6.58 17.67
C ARG A 451 -54.06 6.65 18.85
N LYS A 452 -54.54 6.38 20.07
CA LYS A 452 -53.70 6.37 21.27
C LYS A 452 -52.62 5.27 21.20
N HIS A 453 -52.97 4.07 20.71
CA HIS A 453 -51.98 3.01 20.51
C HIS A 453 -50.93 3.31 19.43
N ILE A 454 -51.31 3.95 18.33
CA ILE A 454 -50.37 4.37 17.28
C ILE A 454 -49.45 5.48 17.80
N GLU A 455 -49.97 6.44 18.57
CA GLU A 455 -49.19 7.50 19.17
C GLU A 455 -48.11 6.95 20.12
N ASP A 456 -48.47 5.96 20.95
CA ASP A 456 -47.51 5.27 21.82
C ASP A 456 -46.52 4.40 21.02
N SER A 457 -46.98 3.69 19.98
CA SER A 457 -46.10 2.87 19.11
C SER A 457 -45.10 3.71 18.32
N LEU A 458 -45.51 4.91 17.85
CA LEU A 458 -44.64 5.83 17.14
C LEU A 458 -43.58 6.42 18.07
N ARG A 459 -43.94 6.70 19.32
CA ARG A 459 -43.00 7.13 20.37
C ARG A 459 -41.94 6.06 20.61
N GLU A 460 -42.35 4.80 20.81
CA GLU A 460 -41.43 3.66 20.99
C GLU A 460 -40.54 3.43 19.76
N LEU A 461 -41.08 3.56 18.54
CA LEU A 461 -40.30 3.37 17.32
C LEU A 461 -39.25 4.47 17.13
N ASN A 462 -39.60 5.72 17.44
CA ASN A 462 -38.66 6.86 17.37
C ASN A 462 -37.52 6.69 18.36
N GLU A 463 -37.81 6.34 19.63
CA GLU A 463 -36.78 6.06 20.63
C GLU A 463 -35.82 4.97 20.15
N ARG A 464 -36.36 3.89 19.57
CA ARG A 464 -35.56 2.78 19.03
C ARG A 464 -34.77 3.14 17.77
N LEU A 465 -35.24 4.11 16.98
CA LEU A 465 -34.53 4.61 15.79
C LEU A 465 -33.35 5.51 16.22
N GLU A 466 -33.57 6.37 17.20
CA GLU A 466 -32.54 7.25 17.78
C GLU A 466 -31.39 6.42 18.38
N GLU A 467 -31.69 5.34 19.10
CA GLU A 467 -30.68 4.39 19.61
C GLU A 467 -29.85 3.76 18.48
N LYS A 468 -30.50 3.36 17.38
CA LYS A 468 -29.81 2.75 16.23
C LYS A 468 -28.92 3.75 15.50
N VAL A 469 -29.38 4.99 15.30
CA VAL A 469 -28.61 6.04 14.64
C VAL A 469 -27.39 6.40 15.49
N ALA A 470 -27.55 6.55 16.80
CA ALA A 470 -26.44 6.81 17.71
C ALA A 470 -25.37 5.69 17.67
N ALA A 471 -25.80 4.43 17.64
CA ALA A 471 -24.89 3.28 17.52
C ALA A 471 -24.14 3.26 16.18
N GLU A 472 -24.80 3.61 15.07
CA GLU A 472 -24.17 3.63 13.74
C GLU A 472 -23.16 4.79 13.61
N VAL A 473 -23.50 5.97 14.14
CA VAL A 473 -22.59 7.13 14.18
C VAL A 473 -21.34 6.83 15.00
N ALA A 474 -21.49 6.16 16.16
CA ALA A 474 -20.36 5.74 16.97
C ALA A 474 -19.46 4.74 16.21
N ARG A 475 -20.06 3.72 15.57
CA ARG A 475 -19.31 2.73 14.78
C ARG A 475 -18.53 3.36 13.63
N ARG A 476 -19.14 4.33 12.94
CA ARG A 476 -18.48 5.06 11.85
C ARG A 476 -17.32 5.91 12.36
N GLY A 477 -17.49 6.60 13.49
CA GLY A 477 -16.42 7.39 14.11
C GLY A 477 -15.21 6.54 14.53
N GLU A 478 -15.44 5.35 15.10
CA GLU A 478 -14.38 4.39 15.42
C GLU A 478 -13.63 3.90 14.18
N ALA A 479 -14.35 3.62 13.09
CA ALA A 479 -13.76 3.18 11.83
C ALA A 479 -12.92 4.30 11.15
N GLU A 480 -13.39 5.54 11.18
CA GLU A 480 -12.68 6.70 10.62
C GLU A 480 -11.38 6.99 11.41
N GLU A 481 -11.41 6.92 12.75
CA GLU A 481 -10.20 7.09 13.55
C GLU A 481 -9.22 5.93 13.36
N ALA A 482 -9.70 4.69 13.27
CA ALA A 482 -8.86 3.52 12.96
C ALA A 482 -8.16 3.66 11.60
N LEU A 483 -8.88 4.13 10.58
CA LEU A 483 -8.31 4.39 9.26
C LEU A 483 -7.25 5.50 9.29
N ARG A 484 -7.52 6.59 10.01
CA ARG A 484 -6.56 7.69 10.18
C ARG A 484 -5.29 7.25 10.90
N GLN A 485 -5.40 6.37 11.89
CA GLN A 485 -4.24 5.78 12.57
C GLN A 485 -3.47 4.82 11.65
N ALA A 486 -4.17 4.01 10.84
CA ALA A 486 -3.53 3.12 9.87
C ALA A 486 -2.71 3.88 8.83
N GLN A 487 -3.26 4.97 8.27
CA GLN A 487 -2.56 5.83 7.29
C GLN A 487 -1.32 6.52 7.89
N LYS A 488 -1.42 6.99 9.14
CA LYS A 488 -0.24 7.54 9.85
C LYS A 488 0.85 6.48 10.05
N MET A 489 0.45 5.26 10.40
CA MET A 489 1.39 4.16 10.62
C MET A 489 2.09 3.75 9.33
N GLU A 490 1.38 3.77 8.19
CA GLU A 490 1.94 3.51 6.86
C GLU A 490 2.98 4.57 6.46
N ALA A 491 2.67 5.86 6.64
CA ALA A 491 3.59 6.94 6.35
C ALA A 491 4.87 6.90 7.22
N VAL A 492 4.73 6.59 8.51
CA VAL A 492 5.88 6.41 9.42
C VAL A 492 6.71 5.18 9.03
N GLY A 493 6.06 4.10 8.58
CA GLY A 493 6.73 2.90 8.09
C GLY A 493 7.62 3.18 6.88
N GLN A 494 7.09 3.84 5.84
CA GLN A 494 7.84 4.18 4.63
C GLN A 494 9.06 5.06 4.91
N LEU A 495 8.90 6.10 5.73
CA LEU A 495 10.00 7.00 6.11
C LEU A 495 11.10 6.29 6.92
N THR A 496 10.69 5.43 7.85
CA THR A 496 11.65 4.69 8.69
C THR A 496 12.46 3.67 7.87
N GLY A 497 11.86 3.08 6.83
CA GLY A 497 12.55 2.14 5.92
C GLY A 497 13.65 2.80 5.11
N GLY A 498 13.39 3.98 4.52
CA GLY A 498 14.40 4.75 3.77
C GLY A 498 15.56 5.21 4.66
N ILE A 499 15.26 5.73 5.85
CA ILE A 499 16.29 6.17 6.81
C ILE A 499 17.19 4.99 7.24
N ALA A 500 16.58 3.84 7.53
CA ALA A 500 17.33 2.68 7.99
C ALA A 500 18.23 2.05 6.90
N HIS A 501 17.85 2.15 5.63
CA HIS A 501 18.69 1.77 4.50
C HIS A 501 20.01 2.55 4.50
N ASP A 502 19.93 3.87 4.59
CA ASP A 502 21.11 4.75 4.60
C ASP A 502 22.01 4.45 5.81
N PHE A 503 21.41 4.22 6.99
CA PHE A 503 22.15 3.80 8.17
C PHE A 503 22.87 2.46 7.97
N ASN A 504 22.25 1.48 7.31
CA ASN A 504 22.87 0.18 7.05
C ASN A 504 24.06 0.28 6.08
N ASN A 505 23.98 1.15 5.06
CA ASN A 505 25.11 1.40 4.17
C ASN A 505 26.29 2.02 4.93
N LEU A 506 26.03 3.06 5.71
CA LEU A 506 27.04 3.70 6.55
C LEU A 506 27.67 2.71 7.55
N LEU A 507 26.85 1.86 8.18
CA LEU A 507 27.34 0.87 9.14
C LEU A 507 28.16 -0.24 8.48
N THR A 508 27.84 -0.64 7.25
CA THR A 508 28.62 -1.62 6.48
C THR A 508 30.05 -1.11 6.27
N VAL A 509 30.20 0.13 5.83
CA VAL A 509 31.50 0.77 5.60
C VAL A 509 32.27 0.97 6.91
N VAL A 510 31.59 1.47 7.97
CA VAL A 510 32.23 1.72 9.27
C VAL A 510 32.72 0.43 9.92
N THR A 511 31.88 -0.60 9.99
CA THR A 511 32.26 -1.90 10.56
C THR A 511 33.35 -2.58 9.73
N GLY A 512 33.25 -2.50 8.40
CA GLY A 512 34.25 -3.01 7.47
C GLY A 512 35.64 -2.40 7.68
N ASN A 513 35.72 -1.06 7.70
CA ASN A 513 36.97 -0.33 7.91
C ASN A 513 37.61 -0.60 9.28
N ILE A 514 36.80 -0.69 10.35
CA ILE A 514 37.31 -1.04 11.69
C ILE A 514 37.88 -2.46 11.67
N GLY A 515 37.19 -3.42 11.06
CA GLY A 515 37.65 -4.80 10.94
C GLY A 515 38.93 -4.93 10.11
N MET A 516 39.08 -4.16 9.04
CA MET A 516 40.34 -4.09 8.26
C MET A 516 41.49 -3.51 9.08
N ALA A 517 41.26 -2.40 9.79
CA ALA A 517 42.27 -1.79 10.64
C ALA A 517 42.74 -2.75 11.74
N GLN A 518 41.82 -3.53 12.31
CA GLN A 518 42.12 -4.54 13.32
C GLN A 518 42.98 -5.67 12.75
N ARG A 519 42.62 -6.24 11.60
CA ARG A 519 43.42 -7.27 10.91
C ARG A 519 44.80 -6.76 10.47
N ALA A 520 44.89 -5.52 10.01
CA ALA A 520 46.16 -4.90 9.63
C ALA A 520 47.11 -4.67 10.83
N LEU A 521 46.56 -4.43 12.02
CA LEU A 521 47.33 -4.35 13.26
C LEU A 521 47.77 -5.74 13.73
N ASP A 522 46.90 -6.74 13.64
CA ASP A 522 47.21 -8.12 14.02
C ASP A 522 48.30 -8.73 13.11
N ALA A 523 48.27 -8.42 11.81
CA ALA A 523 49.26 -8.88 10.84
C ALA A 523 50.67 -8.24 11.01
N ARG A 524 50.79 -7.13 11.74
CA ARG A 524 52.05 -6.38 11.87
C ARG A 524 52.93 -6.80 13.06
N GLU A 525 52.54 -7.79 13.87
CA GLU A 525 53.21 -8.21 15.13
C GLU A 525 53.50 -7.08 16.16
N ALA A 526 53.10 -5.84 15.85
CA ALA A 526 53.23 -4.65 16.69
C ALA A 526 51.82 -4.20 17.10
N SER A 527 51.20 -4.95 18.02
CA SER A 527 49.90 -4.62 18.58
C SER A 527 50.06 -3.43 19.55
N ASP A 528 49.67 -2.22 19.14
CA ASP A 528 49.48 -1.11 20.08
C ASP A 528 48.21 -1.38 20.90
N PRO A 529 48.32 -1.73 22.20
CA PRO A 529 47.16 -2.14 23.00
C PRO A 529 46.14 -1.02 23.21
N ARG A 530 46.50 0.25 22.93
CA ARG A 530 45.55 1.38 22.92
C ARG A 530 44.78 1.44 21.61
N ALA A 531 45.45 1.24 20.48
CA ALA A 531 44.81 1.20 19.16
C ALA A 531 43.81 0.04 19.07
N THR A 532 44.19 -1.16 19.52
CA THR A 532 43.29 -2.33 19.57
C THR A 532 42.07 -2.06 20.43
N ARG A 533 42.25 -1.50 21.64
CA ARG A 533 41.12 -1.13 22.52
C ARG A 533 40.21 -0.04 21.92
N ALA A 534 40.77 0.91 21.18
CA ALA A 534 39.99 1.95 20.51
C ALA A 534 39.14 1.36 19.38
N LEU A 535 39.71 0.46 18.57
CA LEU A 535 38.99 -0.25 17.51
C LEU A 535 37.90 -1.18 18.08
N ASP A 536 38.19 -1.93 19.15
CA ASP A 536 37.18 -2.76 19.84
C ASP A 536 35.99 -1.93 20.35
N ASN A 537 36.26 -0.74 20.90
CA ASN A 537 35.21 0.16 21.37
C ASN A 537 34.42 0.77 20.21
N ALA A 538 35.07 1.10 19.10
CA ALA A 538 34.43 1.59 17.89
C ALA A 538 33.52 0.50 17.28
N MET A 539 33.99 -0.74 17.20
CA MET A 539 33.22 -1.90 16.73
C MET A 539 31.96 -2.11 17.59
N LYS A 540 32.12 -2.15 18.93
CA LYS A 540 30.98 -2.23 19.87
C LYS A 540 30.00 -1.06 19.74
N GLY A 541 30.46 0.10 19.31
CA GLY A 541 29.61 1.26 19.02
C GLY A 541 28.79 1.05 17.75
N ALA A 542 29.44 0.59 16.68
CA ALA A 542 28.80 0.30 15.40
C ALA A 542 27.81 -0.88 15.49
N GLU A 543 28.13 -1.95 16.22
CA GLU A 543 27.21 -3.07 16.48
C GLU A 543 25.95 -2.62 17.22
N ARG A 544 26.09 -1.72 18.21
CA ARG A 544 24.95 -1.13 18.92
C ARG A 544 24.09 -0.26 18.02
N ALA A 545 24.70 0.51 17.13
CA ALA A 545 23.98 1.30 16.13
C ALA A 545 23.23 0.39 15.14
N ALA A 546 23.85 -0.70 14.67
CA ALA A 546 23.19 -1.70 13.83
C ALA A 546 21.97 -2.33 14.50
N ALA A 547 22.09 -2.70 15.79
CA ALA A 547 20.98 -3.23 16.57
C ALA A 547 19.84 -2.20 16.74
N LEU A 548 20.15 -0.90 16.84
CA LEU A 548 19.14 0.16 16.92
C LEU A 548 18.41 0.34 15.58
N THR A 549 19.15 0.34 14.47
CA THR A 549 18.59 0.42 13.11
C THR A 549 17.70 -0.78 12.82
N GLN A 550 18.09 -1.98 13.23
CA GLN A 550 17.25 -3.18 13.12
C GLN A 550 15.94 -3.08 13.93
N ARG A 551 15.96 -2.44 15.11
CA ARG A 551 14.74 -2.18 15.90
C ARG A 551 13.80 -1.16 15.23
N LEU A 552 14.37 -0.14 14.59
CA LEU A 552 13.61 0.82 13.76
C LEU A 552 12.98 0.12 12.54
N LEU A 553 13.71 -0.80 11.90
CA LEU A 553 13.21 -1.61 10.78
C LEU A 553 12.11 -2.60 11.21
N ALA A 554 12.27 -3.26 12.36
CA ALA A 554 11.25 -4.15 12.92
C ALA A 554 9.93 -3.41 13.21
N PHE A 555 10.01 -2.11 13.51
CA PHE A 555 8.87 -1.24 13.75
C PHE A 555 8.10 -0.83 12.46
N SER A 556 8.81 -0.59 11.35
CA SER A 556 8.25 -0.21 10.03
C SER A 556 7.40 -1.32 9.36
N ARG A 557 7.55 -2.58 9.80
CA ARG A 557 6.81 -3.82 9.46
C ARG A 557 6.98 -4.42 8.06
N ARG A 558 7.65 -5.58 8.03
CA ARG A 558 7.26 -6.92 7.51
C ARG A 558 8.56 -7.69 7.24
N GLN A 559 9.26 -8.11 8.30
CA GLN A 559 10.27 -9.15 8.17
C GLN A 559 9.52 -10.47 7.99
N PRO A 560 9.63 -11.16 6.83
CA PRO A 560 9.15 -12.52 6.75
C PRO A 560 9.97 -13.35 7.74
N LEU A 561 9.31 -14.01 8.68
CA LEU A 561 9.96 -14.98 9.55
C LEU A 561 10.65 -16.03 8.67
N ALA A 562 11.83 -16.48 9.06
CA ALA A 562 12.48 -17.65 8.48
C ALA A 562 12.23 -18.87 9.40
N PRO A 563 11.01 -19.46 9.39
CA PRO A 563 10.68 -20.56 10.28
C PRO A 563 11.63 -21.74 10.05
N LYS A 564 12.25 -22.20 11.12
CA LYS A 564 13.08 -23.41 11.16
C LYS A 564 12.62 -24.28 12.32
N PRO A 565 12.90 -25.60 12.30
CA PRO A 565 12.78 -26.44 13.48
C PRO A 565 13.72 -25.93 14.59
N VAL A 566 13.17 -25.40 15.66
CA VAL A 566 13.90 -24.85 16.82
C VAL A 566 13.77 -25.78 18.01
N ASP A 567 14.90 -26.01 18.66
CA ASP A 567 15.02 -26.60 19.99
C ASP A 567 15.24 -25.44 20.98
N ALA A 568 14.19 -25.10 21.74
CA ALA A 568 14.22 -23.93 22.61
C ALA A 568 15.16 -24.11 23.81
N ASP A 569 15.40 -25.34 24.28
CA ASP A 569 16.36 -25.61 25.35
C ASP A 569 17.78 -25.27 24.89
N ARG A 570 18.15 -25.74 23.69
CA ARG A 570 19.47 -25.44 23.11
C ARG A 570 19.67 -23.94 22.87
N LEU A 571 18.63 -23.25 22.39
CA LEU A 571 18.67 -21.82 22.15
C LEU A 571 18.85 -21.02 23.45
N VAL A 572 18.04 -21.29 24.48
CA VAL A 572 18.15 -20.63 25.79
C VAL A 572 19.50 -20.92 26.45
N ALA A 573 19.99 -22.17 26.37
CA ALA A 573 21.32 -22.52 26.86
C ALA A 573 22.43 -21.74 26.14
N GLY A 574 22.39 -21.62 24.81
CA GLY A 574 23.35 -20.86 24.02
C GLY A 574 23.35 -19.35 24.31
N MET A 575 22.21 -18.80 24.75
CA MET A 575 22.08 -17.38 25.11
C MET A 575 22.57 -17.04 26.52
N SER A 576 22.81 -18.03 27.38
CA SER A 576 23.04 -17.82 28.82
C SER A 576 24.20 -16.85 29.10
N ASP A 577 25.33 -17.00 28.38
CA ASP A 577 26.50 -16.12 28.53
C ASP A 577 26.23 -14.67 28.08
N MET A 578 25.45 -14.50 27.01
CA MET A 578 25.05 -13.18 26.51
C MET A 578 24.10 -12.48 27.48
N LEU A 579 23.15 -13.23 28.03
CA LEU A 579 22.15 -12.73 28.98
C LEU A 579 22.81 -12.30 30.29
N GLN A 580 23.72 -13.12 30.85
CA GLN A 580 24.47 -12.75 32.05
C GLN A 580 25.23 -11.43 31.88
N ARG A 581 25.90 -11.21 30.73
CA ARG A 581 26.60 -9.94 30.45
C ARG A 581 25.65 -8.75 30.32
N SER A 582 24.44 -8.96 29.79
CA SER A 582 23.46 -7.89 29.53
C SER A 582 22.65 -7.50 30.77
N LEU A 583 22.45 -8.45 31.68
CA LEU A 583 21.74 -8.26 32.96
C LEU A 583 22.61 -7.59 34.03
N GLY A 584 23.93 -7.81 33.98
CA GLY A 584 24.89 -7.27 34.96
C GLY A 584 24.99 -8.12 36.23
N GLU A 585 25.87 -7.73 37.15
CA GLU A 585 26.18 -8.54 38.36
C GLU A 585 25.06 -8.52 39.43
N THR A 586 24.09 -7.62 39.31
CA THR A 586 23.01 -7.42 40.31
C THR A 586 21.79 -8.32 40.09
N VAL A 587 21.65 -8.93 38.91
CA VAL A 587 20.50 -9.80 38.58
C VAL A 587 20.98 -11.23 38.38
N ARG A 588 20.47 -12.16 39.19
CA ARG A 588 20.80 -13.59 39.10
C ARG A 588 19.94 -14.25 38.02
N LEU A 589 20.58 -14.78 36.98
CA LEU A 589 19.92 -15.59 35.96
C LEU A 589 19.82 -17.06 36.40
N GLU A 590 18.61 -17.62 36.36
CA GLU A 590 18.35 -19.05 36.53
C GLU A 590 17.66 -19.60 35.28
N THR A 591 18.12 -20.74 34.79
CA THR A 591 17.56 -21.40 33.61
C THR A 591 17.07 -22.78 33.98
N VAL A 592 15.79 -23.04 33.76
CA VAL A 592 15.12 -24.31 34.06
C VAL A 592 14.67 -24.94 32.74
N THR A 593 15.34 -26.03 32.34
CA THR A 593 15.05 -26.76 31.11
C THR A 593 14.32 -28.07 31.39
N SER A 594 13.50 -28.52 30.43
CA SER A 594 12.68 -29.73 30.57
C SER A 594 13.19 -30.87 29.67
N PRO A 595 13.61 -32.02 30.22
CA PRO A 595 14.07 -33.14 29.41
C PRO A 595 12.98 -33.60 28.42
N GLY A 596 13.31 -33.66 27.13
CA GLY A 596 12.39 -34.09 26.08
C GLY A 596 11.43 -33.00 25.59
N LEU A 597 11.86 -31.73 25.65
CA LEU A 597 11.14 -30.61 25.05
C LEU A 597 10.84 -30.89 23.56
N TRP A 598 9.63 -30.57 23.12
CA TRP A 598 9.28 -30.70 21.71
C TRP A 598 9.98 -29.62 20.88
N ARG A 599 10.23 -29.93 19.60
CA ARG A 599 10.64 -28.89 18.64
C ARG A 599 9.44 -28.06 18.22
N THR A 600 9.68 -26.79 17.96
CA THR A 600 8.70 -25.83 17.42
C THR A 600 9.19 -25.27 16.09
N GLU A 601 8.27 -24.88 15.21
CA GLU A 601 8.61 -24.15 13.99
C GLU A 601 8.60 -22.64 14.29
N ALA A 602 9.76 -21.99 14.32
CA ALA A 602 9.90 -20.57 14.61
C ALA A 602 11.19 -20.00 13.98
N ASP A 603 11.28 -18.67 13.86
CA ASP A 603 12.54 -18.01 13.49
C ASP A 603 13.46 -17.92 14.73
N PRO A 604 14.65 -18.56 14.72
CA PRO A 604 15.56 -18.56 15.88
C PRO A 604 15.97 -17.15 16.30
N ASN A 605 16.28 -16.26 15.34
CA ASN A 605 16.79 -14.92 15.62
C ASN A 605 15.72 -14.05 16.28
N GLN A 606 14.46 -14.22 15.86
CA GLN A 606 13.33 -13.51 16.47
C GLN A 606 13.01 -14.03 17.87
N LEU A 607 13.17 -15.34 18.10
CA LEU A 607 13.00 -15.93 19.42
C LEU A 607 14.10 -15.48 20.40
N GLU A 608 15.36 -15.43 19.95
CA GLU A 608 16.48 -14.87 20.72
C GLU A 608 16.24 -13.40 21.06
N SER A 609 15.85 -12.60 20.07
CA SER A 609 15.50 -11.19 20.27
C SER A 609 14.35 -11.02 21.26
N ALA A 610 13.33 -11.88 21.20
CA ALA A 610 12.21 -11.85 22.14
C ALA A 610 12.66 -12.13 23.58
N ILE A 611 13.45 -13.19 23.80
CA ILE A 611 13.99 -13.54 25.12
C ILE A 611 14.88 -12.42 25.67
N LEU A 612 15.76 -11.87 24.83
CA LEU A 612 16.64 -10.76 25.23
C LEU A 612 15.84 -9.50 25.62
N ASN A 613 14.80 -9.16 24.85
CA ASN A 613 13.94 -8.02 25.16
C ASN A 613 13.19 -8.21 26.49
N LEU A 614 12.69 -9.42 26.77
CA LEU A 614 12.07 -9.74 28.06
C LEU A 614 13.08 -9.65 29.21
N ALA A 615 14.30 -10.17 29.02
CA ALA A 615 15.36 -10.12 30.02
C ALA A 615 15.80 -8.67 30.33
N LEU A 616 15.91 -7.81 29.33
CA LEU A 616 16.24 -6.39 29.53
C LEU A 616 15.10 -5.65 30.24
N ASN A 617 13.84 -5.94 29.90
CA ASN A 617 12.69 -5.37 30.59
C ASN A 617 12.65 -5.80 32.06
N ALA A 618 12.93 -7.08 32.34
CA ALA A 618 13.05 -7.62 33.68
C ALA A 618 14.14 -6.92 34.50
N ARG A 619 15.34 -6.73 33.92
CA ARG A 619 16.44 -6.00 34.56
C ARG A 619 16.02 -4.58 34.93
N ASP A 620 15.40 -3.87 34.00
CA ASP A 620 14.97 -2.49 34.24
C ASP A 620 13.86 -2.39 35.31
N ALA A 621 13.07 -3.46 35.50
CA ALA A 621 12.10 -3.61 36.59
C ALA A 621 12.73 -4.01 37.95
N MET A 622 14.03 -4.35 37.97
CA MET A 622 14.81 -4.76 39.15
C MET A 622 16.02 -3.83 39.41
N PRO A 623 15.82 -2.52 39.63
CA PRO A 623 16.93 -1.57 39.79
C PRO A 623 17.82 -1.85 41.02
N SER A 624 17.29 -2.53 42.05
CA SER A 624 18.03 -2.94 43.26
C SER A 624 18.65 -4.34 43.16
N GLY A 625 18.59 -4.98 41.99
CA GLY A 625 18.91 -6.40 41.80
C GLY A 625 17.72 -7.32 42.07
N GLY A 626 17.86 -8.60 41.70
CA GLY A 626 16.79 -9.59 41.81
C GLY A 626 17.11 -10.88 41.08
N GLN A 627 16.08 -11.69 40.82
CA GLN A 627 16.20 -12.97 40.12
C GLN A 627 15.40 -12.95 38.82
N LEU A 628 16.02 -13.39 37.74
CA LEU A 628 15.39 -13.65 36.46
C LEU A 628 15.42 -15.15 36.19
N THR A 629 14.26 -15.78 36.08
CA THR A 629 14.13 -17.20 35.77
C THR A 629 13.59 -17.37 34.35
N ILE A 630 14.30 -18.15 33.52
CA ILE A 630 13.84 -18.58 32.19
C ILE A 630 13.50 -20.06 32.26
N GLU A 631 12.25 -20.41 32.01
CA GLU A 631 11.74 -21.79 32.07
C GLU A 631 11.23 -22.22 30.69
N THR A 632 11.58 -23.44 30.28
CA THR A 632 11.03 -24.10 29.09
C THR A 632 10.26 -25.36 29.48
N ALA A 633 9.07 -25.57 28.93
CA ALA A 633 8.27 -26.75 29.21
C ALA A 633 7.33 -27.13 28.06
N ASN A 634 6.99 -28.41 27.96
CA ASN A 634 5.90 -28.86 27.09
C ASN A 634 4.55 -28.63 27.81
N THR A 635 3.61 -27.98 27.14
CA THR A 635 2.27 -27.75 27.69
C THR A 635 1.18 -28.19 26.71
N ARG A 636 0.04 -28.60 27.27
CA ARG A 636 -1.18 -28.89 26.52
C ARG A 636 -2.24 -27.88 26.95
N LEU A 637 -2.76 -27.13 25.99
CA LEU A 637 -3.86 -26.21 26.23
C LEU A 637 -5.17 -26.93 25.93
N ASP A 638 -6.02 -27.09 26.95
CA ASP A 638 -7.31 -27.77 26.87
C ASP A 638 -8.46 -26.83 26.43
N GLU A 639 -9.61 -27.41 26.09
CA GLU A 639 -10.80 -26.65 25.65
C GLU A 639 -11.35 -25.72 26.74
N SER A 640 -11.15 -26.03 28.03
CA SER A 640 -11.56 -25.16 29.14
C SER A 640 -10.72 -23.88 29.25
N TYR A 641 -9.43 -23.94 28.89
CA TYR A 641 -8.54 -22.79 28.83
C TYR A 641 -8.80 -21.93 27.58
N ALA A 642 -9.22 -22.55 26.47
CA ALA A 642 -9.67 -21.86 25.25
C ALA A 642 -11.04 -21.17 25.43
N ALA A 643 -11.96 -21.73 26.21
CA ALA A 643 -13.29 -21.18 26.44
C ALA A 643 -13.31 -19.84 27.20
N THR A 644 -12.26 -19.52 27.97
CA THR A 644 -12.12 -18.25 28.68
C THR A 644 -11.31 -17.19 27.91
N GLN A 645 -10.76 -17.52 26.74
CA GLN A 645 -9.89 -16.65 25.95
C GLN A 645 -10.13 -16.91 24.44
N ALA A 646 -10.88 -16.02 23.77
CA ALA A 646 -11.42 -16.21 22.42
C ALA A 646 -10.41 -16.38 21.26
N GLU A 647 -9.11 -16.49 21.51
CA GLU A 647 -8.05 -16.42 20.49
C GLU A 647 -7.04 -17.58 20.48
N VAL A 648 -7.24 -18.67 21.22
CA VAL A 648 -6.25 -19.77 21.31
C VAL A 648 -6.83 -21.11 20.86
N PRO A 649 -6.27 -21.76 19.80
CA PRO A 649 -6.62 -23.13 19.44
C PRO A 649 -6.16 -24.13 20.52
N PRO A 650 -6.99 -25.11 20.93
CA PRO A 650 -6.55 -26.21 21.77
C PRO A 650 -5.42 -27.01 21.08
N GLY A 651 -4.37 -27.38 21.81
CA GLY A 651 -3.21 -28.01 21.17
C GLY A 651 -2.00 -28.30 22.06
N GLN A 652 -0.96 -28.86 21.44
CA GLN A 652 0.35 -29.14 22.05
C GLN A 652 1.32 -27.99 21.75
N TYR A 653 1.84 -27.36 22.79
CA TYR A 653 2.70 -26.19 22.68
C TYR A 653 4.01 -26.37 23.44
N VAL A 654 5.08 -25.77 22.93
CA VAL A 654 6.32 -25.50 23.65
C VAL A 654 6.14 -24.15 24.35
N MET A 655 6.32 -24.13 25.67
CA MET A 655 6.16 -22.95 26.52
C MET A 655 7.53 -22.43 26.92
N ILE A 656 7.74 -21.12 26.80
CA ILE A 656 8.92 -20.39 27.28
C ILE A 656 8.41 -19.29 28.22
N ALA A 657 8.76 -19.36 29.49
CA ALA A 657 8.43 -18.36 30.50
C ALA A 657 9.67 -17.57 30.88
N VAL A 658 9.53 -16.25 30.96
CA VAL A 658 10.53 -15.34 31.52
C VAL A 658 9.90 -14.66 32.72
N THR A 659 10.46 -14.91 33.91
CA THR A 659 9.92 -14.48 35.20
C THR A 659 10.94 -13.61 35.93
N ASP A 660 10.54 -12.40 36.29
CA ASP A 660 11.32 -11.49 37.13
C ASP A 660 10.67 -11.29 38.51
N THR A 661 11.50 -10.92 39.48
CA THR A 661 11.08 -10.52 40.83
C THR A 661 11.09 -8.99 40.98
N GLY A 662 10.76 -8.26 39.91
CA GLY A 662 10.80 -6.80 39.85
C GLY A 662 9.56 -6.13 40.43
N SER A 663 9.38 -4.85 40.08
CA SER A 663 8.27 -4.03 40.59
C SER A 663 6.87 -4.48 40.15
N GLY A 664 6.75 -5.35 39.14
CA GLY A 664 5.48 -5.74 38.55
C GLY A 664 4.72 -4.59 37.86
N MET A 665 3.49 -4.87 37.43
CA MET A 665 2.62 -3.97 36.67
C MET A 665 1.18 -4.01 37.19
N SER A 666 0.52 -2.84 37.20
CA SER A 666 -0.92 -2.74 37.49
C SER A 666 -1.77 -3.41 36.41
N ARG A 667 -3.03 -3.77 36.72
CA ARG A 667 -3.97 -4.32 35.72
C ARG A 667 -4.20 -3.40 34.52
N GLN A 668 -4.18 -2.08 34.73
CA GLN A 668 -4.33 -1.09 33.66
C GLN A 668 -3.10 -1.06 32.74
N VAL A 669 -1.90 -1.24 33.30
CA VAL A 669 -0.64 -1.31 32.55
C VAL A 669 -0.58 -2.61 31.76
N VAL A 670 -0.94 -3.75 32.36
CA VAL A 670 -0.96 -5.06 31.66
C VAL A 670 -1.90 -5.05 30.45
N ALA A 671 -3.09 -4.45 30.57
CA ALA A 671 -4.05 -4.35 29.47
C ALA A 671 -3.51 -3.59 28.26
N ARG A 672 -2.59 -2.65 28.48
CA ARG A 672 -2.00 -1.76 27.47
C ARG A 672 -0.56 -2.12 27.11
N ALA A 673 0.03 -3.12 27.77
CA ALA A 673 1.46 -3.45 27.65
C ALA A 673 1.89 -3.88 26.24
N PHE A 674 0.95 -4.41 25.45
CA PHE A 674 1.19 -4.77 24.04
C PHE A 674 0.84 -3.65 23.06
N GLU A 675 0.31 -2.51 23.51
CA GLU A 675 0.09 -1.34 22.66
C GLU A 675 1.43 -0.77 22.16
N PRO A 676 1.58 -0.49 20.85
CA PRO A 676 2.77 0.16 20.32
C PRO A 676 3.03 1.51 21.00
N PHE A 677 4.28 1.79 21.35
CA PHE A 677 4.76 3.02 22.01
C PHE A 677 4.32 3.22 23.46
N PHE A 678 3.53 2.30 24.02
CA PHE A 678 3.18 2.37 25.43
C PHE A 678 4.40 2.05 26.30
N THR A 679 4.77 2.99 27.17
CA THR A 679 5.90 2.83 28.10
C THR A 679 5.57 3.52 29.42
N THR A 680 5.93 2.88 30.54
CA THR A 680 5.87 3.45 31.89
C THR A 680 7.17 4.14 32.30
N LYS A 681 8.20 4.13 31.43
CA LYS A 681 9.52 4.74 31.65
C LYS A 681 9.53 6.22 31.25
N GLU A 682 10.41 7.02 31.87
CA GLU A 682 10.62 8.43 31.53
C GLU A 682 10.90 8.65 30.04
N VAL A 683 10.49 9.80 29.52
CA VAL A 683 10.66 10.19 28.11
C VAL A 683 12.14 10.05 27.70
N GLY A 684 12.41 9.17 26.73
CA GLY A 684 13.75 8.89 26.21
C GLY A 684 14.46 7.65 26.78
N LYS A 685 13.93 6.99 27.83
CA LYS A 685 14.53 5.76 28.42
C LYS A 685 13.85 4.45 27.99
N GLY A 686 12.71 4.53 27.29
CA GLY A 686 11.99 3.35 26.79
C GLY A 686 11.27 3.69 25.49
N THR A 687 11.42 2.83 24.48
CA THR A 687 10.78 3.01 23.17
C THR A 687 9.29 2.61 23.19
N GLY A 688 8.86 1.81 24.17
CA GLY A 688 7.52 1.22 24.20
C GLY A 688 7.25 0.21 23.07
N LEU A 689 8.30 -0.26 22.39
CA LEU A 689 8.18 -1.15 21.23
C LEU A 689 8.53 -2.62 21.54
N GLY A 690 9.20 -2.89 22.67
CA GLY A 690 9.70 -4.23 23.00
C GLY A 690 8.61 -5.31 23.05
N LEU A 691 7.58 -5.11 23.87
CA LEU A 691 6.52 -6.11 24.07
C LEU A 691 5.59 -6.24 22.85
N SER A 692 5.34 -5.14 22.13
CA SER A 692 4.52 -5.16 20.91
C SER A 692 5.20 -5.90 19.74
N MET A 693 6.53 -5.84 19.63
CA MET A 693 7.30 -6.64 18.67
C MET A 693 7.23 -8.15 18.99
N ILE A 694 7.39 -8.51 20.28
CA ILE A 694 7.29 -9.91 20.71
C ILE A 694 5.89 -10.45 20.42
N TYR A 695 4.84 -9.68 20.73
CA TYR A 695 3.45 -10.05 20.42
C TYR A 695 3.25 -10.34 18.93
N GLY A 696 3.79 -9.48 18.05
CA GLY A 696 3.74 -9.67 16.60
C GLY A 696 4.43 -10.95 16.14
N PHE A 697 5.65 -11.22 16.61
CA PHE A 697 6.41 -12.44 16.30
C PHE A 697 5.66 -13.71 16.74
N VAL A 698 5.15 -13.73 17.97
CA VAL A 698 4.47 -14.91 18.52
C VAL A 698 3.21 -15.23 17.72
N LYS A 699 2.40 -14.21 17.38
CA LYS A 699 1.20 -14.39 16.56
C LYS A 699 1.51 -14.86 15.14
N GLN A 700 2.57 -14.32 14.52
CA GLN A 700 3.01 -14.75 13.18
C GLN A 700 3.53 -16.19 13.15
N SER A 701 4.08 -16.68 14.28
CA SER A 701 4.52 -18.07 14.43
C SER A 701 3.38 -19.04 14.80
N GLY A 702 2.12 -18.60 14.71
CA GLY A 702 0.95 -19.40 15.12
C GLY A 702 0.89 -19.66 16.63
N GLY A 703 1.62 -18.89 17.42
CA GLY A 703 1.75 -19.01 18.86
C GLY A 703 0.86 -18.04 19.66
N HIS A 704 0.96 -18.14 20.98
CA HIS A 704 0.24 -17.30 21.94
C HIS A 704 1.19 -16.71 22.98
N ILE A 705 0.90 -15.52 23.49
CA ILE A 705 1.71 -14.87 24.54
C ILE A 705 0.80 -14.31 25.64
N LYS A 706 1.22 -14.42 26.89
CA LYS A 706 0.46 -13.92 28.04
C LYS A 706 1.38 -13.34 29.12
N ILE A 707 0.92 -12.26 29.74
CA ILE A 707 1.60 -11.58 30.85
C ILE A 707 0.81 -11.86 32.13
N TYR A 708 1.52 -12.26 33.17
CA TYR A 708 1.04 -12.35 34.55
C TYR A 708 1.91 -11.41 35.38
N SER A 709 1.32 -10.45 36.06
CA SER A 709 2.07 -9.45 36.80
C SER A 709 1.24 -8.92 37.96
N GLU A 710 1.87 -8.76 39.11
CA GLU A 710 1.31 -8.13 40.30
C GLU A 710 2.30 -7.09 40.83
N GLU A 711 1.81 -5.91 41.21
CA GLU A 711 2.67 -4.83 41.72
C GLU A 711 3.39 -5.29 43.00
N GLY A 712 4.72 -5.18 42.99
CA GLY A 712 5.60 -5.57 44.08
C GLY A 712 6.05 -7.03 44.08
N GLU A 713 5.42 -7.90 43.29
CA GLU A 713 5.74 -9.34 43.23
C GLU A 713 6.52 -9.74 41.97
N GLY A 714 6.41 -8.95 40.89
CA GLY A 714 7.17 -9.14 39.65
C GLY A 714 6.31 -9.47 38.43
N THR A 715 6.96 -9.84 37.33
CA THR A 715 6.28 -10.14 36.06
C THR A 715 6.72 -11.49 35.51
N THR A 716 5.75 -12.28 35.04
CA THR A 716 5.97 -13.49 34.24
C THR A 716 5.36 -13.30 32.85
N VAL A 717 6.18 -13.42 31.81
CA VAL A 717 5.72 -13.44 30.42
C VAL A 717 5.88 -14.85 29.86
N LYS A 718 4.78 -15.47 29.42
CA LYS A 718 4.76 -16.82 28.85
C LYS A 718 4.50 -16.77 27.35
N ILE A 719 5.40 -17.33 26.57
CA ILE A 719 5.29 -17.54 25.12
C ILE A 719 4.95 -19.01 24.88
N TYR A 720 3.97 -19.27 24.02
CA TYR A 720 3.51 -20.60 23.63
C TYR A 720 3.68 -20.73 22.11
N LEU A 721 4.49 -21.67 21.66
CA LEU A 721 4.71 -21.94 20.23
C LEU A 721 4.25 -23.36 19.87
N PRO A 722 3.60 -23.56 18.72
CA PRO A 722 3.00 -24.86 18.39
C PRO A 722 4.08 -25.94 18.15
N ARG A 723 3.82 -27.15 18.65
CA ARG A 723 4.70 -28.31 18.41
C ARG A 723 4.82 -28.63 16.92
N LEU A 724 6.03 -28.87 16.45
CA LEU A 724 6.30 -29.40 15.12
C LEU A 724 5.95 -30.90 15.05
N LEU A 725 5.02 -31.26 14.14
CA LEU A 725 4.54 -32.62 13.87
C LEU A 725 5.06 -33.12 12.50
N SER A 726 6.38 -33.16 12.30
CA SER A 726 6.96 -33.77 11.09
C SER A 726 7.84 -34.97 11.45
N ALA A 727 7.59 -36.09 10.78
CA ALA A 727 8.30 -37.36 10.93
C ALA A 727 9.55 -37.37 10.03
N ALA A 728 10.57 -36.61 10.42
CA ALA A 728 11.93 -36.77 9.90
C ALA A 728 12.88 -36.62 11.08
N ALA A 729 13.04 -37.72 11.81
CA ALA A 729 14.09 -37.87 12.79
C ALA A 729 15.38 -38.22 12.05
N GLU A 730 16.23 -37.23 11.78
CA GLU A 730 17.68 -37.45 11.71
C GLU A 730 18.42 -36.31 12.43
N THR A 731 19.17 -36.74 13.43
CA THR A 731 20.24 -36.02 14.12
C THR A 731 21.28 -35.55 13.11
N PHE A 732 21.30 -34.26 12.80
CA PHE A 732 22.52 -33.60 12.35
C PHE A 732 23.21 -33.05 13.60
N GLU A 733 24.25 -33.77 14.05
CA GLU A 733 25.32 -33.14 14.81
C GLU A 733 25.95 -32.04 13.94
N PRO A 734 26.32 -30.88 14.50
CA PRO A 734 27.15 -29.95 13.77
C PRO A 734 28.51 -30.62 13.60
N ALA A 735 28.83 -31.03 12.38
CA ALA A 735 30.19 -31.33 11.98
C ALA A 735 31.01 -30.07 12.23
N SER A 736 31.77 -30.06 13.32
CA SER A 736 32.90 -29.17 13.49
C SER A 736 33.96 -29.57 12.47
N THR A 737 33.86 -29.02 11.27
CA THR A 737 34.99 -28.95 10.35
C THR A 737 35.39 -27.49 10.25
N ALA A 738 36.26 -27.10 11.17
CA ALA A 738 37.31 -26.15 10.85
C ALA A 738 38.13 -26.75 9.68
N SER A 739 37.75 -26.43 8.45
CA SER A 739 38.66 -26.56 7.31
C SER A 739 39.25 -25.18 7.06
N GLY A 740 40.57 -25.11 7.22
CA GLY A 740 41.33 -23.87 7.14
C GLY A 740 41.07 -23.10 5.85
N LEU A 741 41.22 -21.78 5.99
CA LEU A 741 41.49 -20.85 4.90
C LEU A 741 42.83 -21.23 4.24
N GLU A 742 42.87 -22.32 3.49
CA GLU A 742 44.01 -22.67 2.65
C GLU A 742 43.80 -22.13 1.24
N GLY A 743 44.79 -21.37 0.79
CA GLY A 743 44.91 -20.88 -0.57
C GLY A 743 45.10 -22.04 -1.55
N SER A 744 44.03 -22.39 -2.25
CA SER A 744 44.13 -22.97 -3.59
C SER A 744 44.17 -21.82 -4.60
N ALA A 745 44.76 -22.04 -5.78
CA ALA A 745 44.97 -21.04 -6.82
C ALA A 745 43.65 -20.46 -7.37
N ARG A 746 43.07 -19.47 -6.69
CA ARG A 746 41.78 -18.86 -7.01
C ARG A 746 41.88 -18.10 -8.34
N ARG A 747 41.22 -18.63 -9.37
CA ARG A 747 41.13 -18.05 -10.72
C ARG A 747 39.68 -17.66 -11.07
N GLU A 748 38.74 -17.90 -10.17
CA GLU A 748 37.32 -17.59 -10.38
C GLU A 748 37.08 -16.07 -10.39
N THR A 749 36.25 -15.63 -11.34
CA THR A 749 35.88 -14.23 -11.51
C THR A 749 34.51 -13.96 -10.88
N VAL A 750 34.45 -12.99 -9.98
CA VAL A 750 33.22 -12.51 -9.33
C VAL A 750 32.89 -11.12 -9.86
N MET A 751 31.66 -10.92 -10.34
CA MET A 751 31.15 -9.60 -10.72
C MET A 751 30.41 -8.98 -9.54
N VAL A 752 30.73 -7.75 -9.19
CA VAL A 752 30.11 -6.98 -8.11
C VAL A 752 29.36 -5.79 -8.72
N VAL A 753 28.08 -5.69 -8.42
CA VAL A 753 27.19 -4.60 -8.87
C VAL A 753 26.53 -3.96 -7.66
N GLU A 754 26.92 -2.73 -7.38
CA GLU A 754 26.51 -2.00 -6.18
C GLU A 754 26.52 -0.50 -6.52
N ASP A 755 25.42 0.19 -6.25
CA ASP A 755 25.26 1.61 -6.57
C ASP A 755 25.96 2.53 -5.56
N ASP A 756 26.12 2.08 -4.32
CA ASP A 756 26.88 2.79 -3.29
C ASP A 756 28.39 2.57 -3.46
N ASP A 757 29.11 3.65 -3.77
CA ASP A 757 30.56 3.62 -4.06
C ASP A 757 31.40 3.07 -2.90
N ASP A 758 31.04 3.41 -1.66
CA ASP A 758 31.80 3.02 -0.47
C ASP A 758 31.56 1.54 -0.13
N VAL A 759 30.31 1.08 -0.23
CA VAL A 759 29.95 -0.33 -0.05
C VAL A 759 30.57 -1.20 -1.15
N ARG A 760 30.58 -0.70 -2.40
CA ARG A 760 31.21 -1.39 -3.54
C ARG A 760 32.70 -1.52 -3.32
N ALA A 761 33.39 -0.43 -2.95
CA ALA A 761 34.83 -0.43 -2.69
C ALA A 761 35.20 -1.45 -1.60
N TYR A 762 34.47 -1.45 -0.48
CA TYR A 762 34.68 -2.41 0.61
C TYR A 762 34.48 -3.87 0.17
N THR A 763 33.40 -4.14 -0.57
CA THR A 763 33.07 -5.50 -1.04
C THR A 763 34.12 -6.02 -2.02
N VAL A 764 34.56 -5.17 -2.95
CA VAL A 764 35.62 -5.48 -3.92
C VAL A 764 36.94 -5.77 -3.20
N GLU A 765 37.29 -4.99 -2.19
CA GLU A 765 38.51 -5.19 -1.40
C GLU A 765 38.49 -6.52 -0.65
N CYS A 766 37.37 -6.85 0.01
CA CYS A 766 37.20 -8.14 0.69
C CYS A 766 37.35 -9.32 -0.28
N LEU A 767 36.74 -9.27 -1.45
CA LEU A 767 36.83 -10.34 -2.45
C LEU A 767 38.24 -10.48 -3.05
N ARG A 768 38.96 -9.36 -3.24
CA ARG A 768 40.36 -9.36 -3.68
C ARG A 768 41.30 -9.91 -2.61
N GLU A 769 41.09 -9.59 -1.32
CA GLU A 769 41.80 -10.20 -0.19
C GLU A 769 41.54 -11.73 -0.12
N LEU A 770 40.32 -12.15 -0.45
CA LEU A 770 39.95 -13.55 -0.63
C LEU A 770 40.50 -14.14 -1.94
N GLY A 771 41.33 -13.43 -2.72
CA GLY A 771 41.99 -13.98 -3.90
C GLY A 771 41.11 -14.19 -5.14
N TYR A 772 39.89 -13.65 -5.17
CA TYR A 772 39.04 -13.68 -6.37
C TYR A 772 39.44 -12.58 -7.37
N ARG A 773 39.25 -12.83 -8.66
CA ARG A 773 39.30 -11.76 -9.68
C ARG A 773 37.95 -11.03 -9.63
N VAL A 774 37.96 -9.72 -9.41
CA VAL A 774 36.72 -8.95 -9.23
C VAL A 774 36.51 -8.01 -10.41
N ILE A 775 35.33 -8.06 -11.01
CA ILE A 775 34.83 -7.09 -12.00
C ILE A 775 33.81 -6.21 -11.29
N GLU A 776 34.03 -4.90 -11.32
CA GLU A 776 33.18 -3.92 -10.63
C GLU A 776 32.27 -3.19 -11.64
N ALA A 777 31.00 -3.02 -11.27
CA ALA A 777 30.01 -2.24 -11.99
C ALA A 777 29.22 -1.37 -10.99
N HIS A 778 28.87 -0.15 -11.40
CA HIS A 778 28.16 0.82 -10.54
C HIS A 778 26.64 0.82 -10.76
N ASP A 779 26.16 0.15 -11.82
CA ASP A 779 24.73 -0.01 -12.10
C ASP A 779 24.47 -1.28 -12.94
N GLY A 780 23.20 -1.67 -13.07
CA GLY A 780 22.84 -2.85 -13.85
C GLY A 780 23.20 -2.74 -15.34
N GLN A 781 23.12 -1.55 -15.94
CA GLN A 781 23.43 -1.38 -17.37
C GLN A 781 24.92 -1.55 -17.67
N SER A 782 25.79 -1.04 -16.81
CA SER A 782 27.25 -1.21 -16.91
C SER A 782 27.65 -2.66 -16.70
N ALA A 783 26.99 -3.37 -15.78
CA ALA A 783 27.18 -4.80 -15.60
C ALA A 783 26.84 -5.60 -16.87
N LEU A 784 25.71 -5.31 -17.52
CA LEU A 784 25.32 -5.96 -18.79
C LEU A 784 26.30 -5.65 -19.92
N ARG A 785 26.76 -4.40 -20.07
CA ARG A 785 27.79 -4.04 -21.07
C ARG A 785 29.12 -4.76 -20.83
N LEU A 786 29.46 -5.02 -19.57
CA LEU A 786 30.67 -5.77 -19.20
C LEU A 786 30.51 -7.27 -19.49
N LEU A 787 29.32 -7.83 -19.26
CA LEU A 787 28.96 -9.21 -19.63
C LEU A 787 29.02 -9.41 -21.16
N GLU A 788 28.55 -8.44 -21.95
CA GLU A 788 28.57 -8.51 -23.43
C GLU A 788 29.98 -8.50 -24.04
N ARG A 789 30.94 -7.88 -23.35
CA ARG A 789 32.30 -7.64 -23.88
C ARG A 789 33.35 -8.64 -23.41
N GLN A 790 33.05 -9.47 -22.42
CA GLN A 790 34.00 -10.41 -21.82
C GLN A 790 33.98 -11.77 -22.52
N GLU A 791 35.18 -12.35 -22.72
CA GLU A 791 35.35 -13.73 -23.19
C GLU A 791 35.49 -14.73 -22.02
N ASP A 792 35.73 -14.25 -20.80
CA ASP A 792 35.91 -15.08 -19.59
C ASP A 792 34.57 -15.37 -18.88
N GLU A 793 34.39 -16.59 -18.39
CA GLU A 793 33.19 -17.02 -17.65
C GLU A 793 33.13 -16.39 -16.24
N ILE A 794 31.97 -15.81 -15.88
CA ILE A 794 31.74 -15.24 -14.55
C ILE A 794 31.21 -16.34 -13.62
N ALA A 795 31.91 -16.62 -12.53
CA ALA A 795 31.54 -17.68 -11.59
C ALA A 795 30.39 -17.26 -10.65
N LEU A 796 30.30 -15.97 -10.32
CA LEU A 796 29.29 -15.42 -9.41
C LEU A 796 29.00 -13.94 -9.74
N LEU A 797 27.71 -13.60 -9.80
CA LEU A 797 27.21 -12.22 -9.77
C LEU A 797 26.77 -11.88 -8.34
N LEU A 798 27.40 -10.89 -7.74
CA LEU A 798 27.03 -10.30 -6.46
C LEU A 798 26.38 -8.94 -6.73
N THR A 799 25.10 -8.76 -6.40
CA THR A 799 24.33 -7.56 -6.76
C THR A 799 23.41 -7.09 -5.65
N ASP A 800 23.25 -5.77 -5.46
CA ASP A 800 22.16 -5.25 -4.62
C ASP A 800 20.81 -5.54 -5.26
N VAL A 801 19.82 -5.85 -4.43
CA VAL A 801 18.42 -6.05 -4.80
C VAL A 801 17.81 -4.74 -5.32
N VAL A 802 18.06 -3.63 -4.64
CA VAL A 802 17.48 -2.32 -4.98
C VAL A 802 18.59 -1.47 -5.56
N MET A 803 18.46 -1.11 -6.84
CA MET A 803 19.39 -0.22 -7.53
C MET A 803 18.61 0.76 -8.42
N PRO A 804 19.11 1.98 -8.66
CA PRO A 804 18.50 2.94 -9.57
C PRO A 804 18.41 2.43 -11.01
N ASN A 805 17.34 2.80 -11.72
CA ASN A 805 17.07 2.47 -13.14
C ASN A 805 16.82 0.98 -13.48
N MET A 806 17.53 0.06 -12.85
CA MET A 806 17.41 -1.40 -13.06
C MET A 806 17.65 -2.12 -11.73
N SER A 807 16.68 -2.91 -11.28
CA SER A 807 16.82 -3.71 -10.06
C SER A 807 17.80 -4.87 -10.24
N GLY A 808 18.37 -5.37 -9.14
CA GLY A 808 19.25 -6.55 -9.20
C GLY A 808 18.55 -7.80 -9.75
N ARG A 809 17.23 -7.90 -9.57
CA ARG A 809 16.41 -8.98 -10.15
C ARG A 809 16.31 -8.87 -11.67
N GLU A 810 16.01 -7.68 -12.19
CA GLU A 810 15.97 -7.43 -13.64
C GLU A 810 17.34 -7.66 -14.28
N LEU A 811 18.40 -7.18 -13.63
CA LEU A 811 19.78 -7.46 -14.04
C LEU A 811 20.05 -8.96 -14.12
N THR A 812 19.64 -9.72 -13.11
CA THR A 812 19.86 -11.18 -13.10
C THR A 812 19.15 -11.89 -14.26
N ILE A 813 17.90 -11.49 -14.53
CA ILE A 813 17.11 -12.06 -15.63
C ILE A 813 17.80 -11.79 -16.97
N GLU A 814 18.29 -10.56 -17.18
CA GLU A 814 19.02 -10.20 -18.40
C GLU A 814 20.39 -10.87 -18.47
N ALA A 815 21.16 -10.89 -17.38
CA ALA A 815 22.48 -11.50 -17.31
C ALA A 815 22.46 -13.00 -17.62
N ARG A 816 21.42 -13.71 -17.16
CA ARG A 816 21.23 -15.14 -17.46
C ARG A 816 20.95 -15.44 -18.93
N LYS A 817 20.53 -14.45 -19.74
CA LYS A 817 20.41 -14.63 -21.20
C LYS A 817 21.79 -14.74 -21.87
N TYR A 818 22.80 -14.10 -21.30
CA TYR A 818 24.19 -14.16 -21.78
C TYR A 818 24.93 -15.36 -21.20
N GLN A 819 24.68 -15.69 -19.92
CA GLN A 819 25.28 -16.84 -19.25
C GLN A 819 24.22 -17.62 -18.44
N PRO A 820 23.57 -18.66 -19.02
CA PRO A 820 22.48 -19.39 -18.38
C PRO A 820 22.85 -20.06 -17.04
N GLY A 821 24.13 -20.45 -16.86
CA GLY A 821 24.66 -21.03 -15.63
C GLY A 821 25.12 -20.02 -14.56
N LEU A 822 24.89 -18.72 -14.77
CA LEU A 822 25.38 -17.67 -13.87
C LEU A 822 24.73 -17.78 -12.48
N ARG A 823 25.60 -17.95 -11.48
CA ARG A 823 25.21 -17.99 -10.07
C ARG A 823 25.06 -16.58 -9.55
N VAL A 824 24.09 -16.38 -8.65
CA VAL A 824 23.75 -15.03 -8.18
C VAL A 824 23.63 -15.03 -6.67
N LEU A 825 24.30 -14.06 -6.03
CA LEU A 825 24.19 -13.74 -4.62
C LEU A 825 23.70 -12.30 -4.48
N TYR A 826 22.53 -12.14 -3.88
CA TYR A 826 21.96 -10.81 -3.65
C TYR A 826 22.50 -10.20 -2.35
N THR A 827 22.80 -8.90 -2.37
CA THR A 827 23.01 -8.08 -1.15
C THR A 827 21.73 -7.27 -0.89
N SER A 828 21.40 -6.98 0.38
CA SER A 828 20.20 -6.18 0.67
C SER A 828 20.32 -5.39 1.97
N GLY A 829 20.00 -4.08 1.90
CA GLY A 829 19.85 -3.17 3.04
C GLY A 829 18.46 -3.23 3.72
N TYR A 830 17.38 -3.33 2.93
CA TYR A 830 16.14 -4.05 3.24
C TYR A 830 15.17 -4.09 2.04
N THR A 831 15.16 -5.21 1.31
CA THR A 831 13.94 -5.92 0.86
C THR A 831 14.35 -7.35 0.50
N ARG A 832 14.05 -8.31 1.37
CA ARG A 832 13.76 -9.68 0.91
C ARG A 832 12.54 -9.70 -0.02
N ASN A 833 11.73 -8.64 -0.01
CA ASN A 833 10.44 -8.55 -0.68
C ASN A 833 10.46 -8.34 -2.20
N ALA A 834 11.59 -7.99 -2.83
CA ALA A 834 11.66 -8.01 -4.30
C ALA A 834 11.59 -9.45 -4.86
N ILE A 835 11.71 -10.45 -3.98
CA ILE A 835 11.84 -11.88 -4.31
C ILE A 835 10.93 -12.75 -3.43
N VAL A 836 9.77 -12.23 -3.03
CA VAL A 836 8.80 -12.91 -2.15
C VAL A 836 7.39 -12.88 -2.76
N HIS A 837 6.90 -14.04 -3.20
CA HIS A 837 5.47 -14.27 -3.43
C HIS A 837 4.84 -14.85 -2.15
N GLY A 838 3.82 -14.18 -1.59
CA GLY A 838 3.00 -14.74 -0.52
C GLY A 838 3.71 -14.95 0.84
N GLY A 839 4.80 -14.23 1.12
CA GLY A 839 5.50 -14.30 2.41
C GLY A 839 6.58 -15.40 2.51
N ARG A 840 6.94 -16.07 1.42
CA ARG A 840 8.09 -16.99 1.30
C ARG A 840 9.07 -16.51 0.22
N LEU A 841 10.37 -16.70 0.43
CA LEU A 841 11.43 -16.50 -0.58
C LEU A 841 11.20 -17.46 -1.76
N ASP A 842 11.38 -17.00 -3.00
CA ASP A 842 11.34 -17.88 -4.18
C ASP A 842 12.43 -18.99 -4.03
N PRO A 843 12.13 -20.28 -4.30
CA PRO A 843 13.11 -21.37 -4.17
C PRO A 843 14.34 -21.16 -5.05
N GLY A 844 15.56 -21.20 -4.46
CA GLY A 844 16.84 -21.06 -5.18
C GLY A 844 17.49 -19.67 -5.14
N VAL A 845 17.00 -18.75 -4.31
CA VAL A 845 17.54 -17.39 -4.16
C VAL A 845 18.55 -17.32 -3.02
N GLU A 846 19.80 -16.99 -3.34
CA GLU A 846 20.89 -16.83 -2.37
C GLU A 846 21.05 -15.35 -1.99
N LEU A 847 21.08 -15.05 -0.68
CA LEU A 847 21.08 -13.68 -0.14
C LEU A 847 22.06 -13.52 1.02
N ILE A 848 22.71 -12.36 1.10
CA ILE A 848 23.46 -11.85 2.25
C ILE A 848 22.90 -10.49 2.69
N GLY A 849 22.72 -10.31 4.01
CA GLY A 849 22.16 -9.06 4.57
C GLY A 849 23.24 -8.02 4.88
N LYS A 850 22.98 -6.75 4.59
CA LYS A 850 23.80 -5.62 5.04
C LYS A 850 23.40 -5.21 6.48
N PRO A 851 24.34 -4.89 7.38
CA PRO A 851 25.80 -4.99 7.20
C PRO A 851 26.28 -6.45 7.27
N PHE A 852 27.27 -6.81 6.44
CA PHE A 852 27.93 -8.12 6.45
C PHE A 852 29.40 -8.01 6.82
N SER A 853 29.93 -9.04 7.51
CA SER A 853 31.35 -9.15 7.84
C SER A 853 32.15 -9.83 6.73
N PHE A 854 33.48 -9.67 6.77
CA PHE A 854 34.41 -10.38 5.88
C PHE A 854 34.21 -11.90 5.92
N GLU A 855 34.05 -12.47 7.11
CA GLU A 855 33.87 -13.92 7.31
C GLU A 855 32.53 -14.41 6.74
N ALA A 856 31.45 -13.65 6.98
CA ALA A 856 30.13 -13.98 6.46
C ALA A 856 30.10 -13.92 4.92
N LEU A 857 30.76 -12.93 4.31
CA LEU A 857 30.91 -12.82 2.87
C LEU A 857 31.74 -13.98 2.31
N ALA A 858 32.88 -14.29 2.94
CA ALA A 858 33.77 -15.38 2.51
C ALA A 858 33.06 -16.74 2.49
N GLN A 859 32.34 -17.05 3.58
CA GLN A 859 31.57 -18.29 3.68
C GLN A 859 30.47 -18.34 2.62
N LYS A 860 29.68 -17.26 2.50
CA LYS A 860 28.51 -17.26 1.61
C LYS A 860 28.89 -17.35 0.15
N VAL A 861 29.96 -16.66 -0.27
CA VAL A 861 30.49 -16.76 -1.64
C VAL A 861 30.94 -18.18 -1.93
N ARG A 862 31.58 -18.86 -0.98
CA ARG A 862 32.04 -20.24 -1.16
C ARG A 862 30.87 -21.22 -1.28
N ASP A 863 29.86 -21.09 -0.42
CA ASP A 863 28.64 -21.92 -0.47
C ASP A 863 27.96 -21.84 -1.86
N VAL A 864 27.92 -20.63 -2.45
CA VAL A 864 27.31 -20.40 -3.77
C VAL A 864 28.19 -20.90 -4.92
N ILE A 865 29.53 -20.78 -4.82
CA ILE A 865 30.44 -21.28 -5.87
C ILE A 865 30.69 -22.81 -5.76
N ASP A 866 30.41 -23.45 -4.61
CA ASP A 866 30.52 -24.92 -4.46
C ASP A 866 29.19 -25.67 -4.60
N SER A 867 28.08 -24.96 -4.72
CA SER A 867 26.78 -25.58 -4.99
C SER A 867 26.64 -25.97 -6.47
N ASN A 868 26.49 -27.28 -6.71
CA ASN A 868 25.81 -27.92 -7.87
C ASN A 868 26.53 -28.35 -9.17
N SER A 869 27.76 -28.85 -9.14
CA SER A 869 28.35 -29.58 -10.29
C SER A 869 28.51 -31.11 -10.10
N GLY A 870 27.80 -31.76 -9.16
CA GLY A 870 28.00 -33.19 -8.89
C GLY A 870 26.84 -33.99 -8.29
N THR A 871 25.61 -33.47 -8.29
CA THR A 871 24.44 -34.16 -7.72
C THR A 871 23.71 -34.95 -8.80
N ILE A 872 23.51 -36.25 -8.60
CA ILE A 872 22.81 -37.16 -9.52
C ILE A 872 21.45 -37.51 -8.95
N LEU A 873 20.39 -37.30 -9.73
CA LEU A 873 19.03 -37.69 -9.35
C LEU A 873 18.74 -39.12 -9.83
N ILE A 874 18.35 -40.00 -8.92
CA ILE A 874 18.01 -41.40 -9.19
C ILE A 874 16.49 -41.55 -9.12
N VAL A 875 15.88 -41.87 -10.25
CA VAL A 875 14.43 -42.02 -10.41
C VAL A 875 14.09 -43.47 -10.70
N ASP A 876 13.56 -44.16 -9.71
CA ASP A 876 13.20 -45.58 -9.81
C ASP A 876 12.08 -45.87 -8.81
N SER A 877 11.12 -46.71 -9.16
CA SER A 877 10.02 -47.07 -8.25
C SER A 877 10.40 -48.12 -7.22
N ASP A 878 11.45 -48.93 -7.45
CA ASP A 878 11.96 -49.90 -6.49
C ASP A 878 12.92 -49.24 -5.47
N PRO A 879 12.56 -49.17 -4.17
CA PRO A 879 13.42 -48.60 -3.14
C PRO A 879 14.76 -49.31 -2.97
N ALA A 880 14.83 -50.63 -3.23
CA ALA A 880 16.07 -51.38 -3.11
C ALA A 880 17.08 -51.01 -4.20
N MET A 881 16.58 -50.78 -5.42
CA MET A 881 17.38 -50.33 -6.55
C MET A 881 17.84 -48.88 -6.39
N ARG A 882 16.99 -47.97 -5.89
CA ARG A 882 17.40 -46.60 -5.55
C ARG A 882 18.54 -46.58 -4.54
N PHE A 883 18.38 -47.31 -3.43
CA PHE A 883 19.39 -47.40 -2.39
C PHE A 883 20.72 -47.99 -2.90
N SER A 884 20.66 -49.04 -3.72
CA SER A 884 21.85 -49.66 -4.30
C SER A 884 22.57 -48.75 -5.30
N ALA A 885 21.83 -47.99 -6.11
CA ALA A 885 22.41 -47.03 -7.05
C ALA A 885 22.99 -45.81 -6.33
N SER A 886 22.30 -45.32 -5.30
CA SER A 886 22.74 -44.22 -4.43
C SER A 886 24.08 -44.56 -3.78
N GLN A 887 24.17 -45.69 -3.06
CA GLN A 887 25.43 -46.11 -2.44
C GLN A 887 26.58 -46.29 -3.44
N GLY A 888 26.30 -46.83 -4.62
CA GLY A 888 27.31 -47.05 -5.66
C GLY A 888 27.92 -45.75 -6.19
N LEU A 889 27.08 -44.74 -6.40
CA LEU A 889 27.49 -43.42 -6.89
C LEU A 889 28.17 -42.59 -5.80
N GLU A 890 27.68 -42.67 -4.56
CA GLU A 890 28.29 -42.00 -3.41
C GLU A 890 29.68 -42.55 -3.10
N ALA A 891 29.87 -43.88 -3.18
CA ALA A 891 31.18 -44.50 -3.09
C ALA A 891 32.16 -44.03 -4.19
N SER A 892 31.63 -43.46 -5.28
CA SER A 892 32.38 -42.95 -6.42
C SER A 892 32.56 -41.42 -6.39
N GLY A 893 32.10 -40.76 -5.32
CA GLY A 893 32.29 -39.33 -5.08
C GLY A 893 31.16 -38.42 -5.56
N PHE A 894 30.06 -38.96 -6.08
CA PHE A 894 28.89 -38.18 -6.48
C PHE A 894 27.94 -37.96 -5.29
N ARG A 895 27.23 -36.82 -5.26
CA ARG A 895 26.09 -36.65 -4.36
C ARG A 895 24.85 -37.23 -5.02
N THR A 896 23.96 -37.88 -4.25
CA THR A 896 22.75 -38.46 -4.84
C THR A 896 21.48 -37.92 -4.20
N GLU A 897 20.44 -37.77 -5.02
CA GLU A 897 19.07 -37.56 -4.58
C GLU A 897 18.19 -38.64 -5.18
N GLU A 898 17.14 -39.03 -4.47
CA GLU A 898 16.24 -40.11 -4.89
C GLU A 898 14.85 -39.59 -5.22
N ALA A 899 14.17 -40.17 -6.19
CA ALA A 899 12.75 -39.98 -6.45
C ALA A 899 12.07 -41.31 -6.76
N GLY A 900 10.93 -41.59 -6.12
CA GLY A 900 10.19 -42.84 -6.30
C GLY A 900 9.25 -42.84 -7.51
N THR A 901 8.93 -41.67 -8.03
CA THR A 901 7.95 -41.45 -9.11
C THR A 901 8.44 -40.39 -10.09
N GLY A 902 7.92 -40.42 -11.31
CA GLY A 902 8.22 -39.41 -12.33
C GLY A 902 7.72 -38.02 -11.96
N LEU A 903 6.59 -37.90 -11.26
CA LEU A 903 6.07 -36.62 -10.77
C LEU A 903 6.98 -35.99 -9.69
N GLU A 904 7.51 -36.82 -8.78
CA GLU A 904 8.47 -36.37 -7.77
C GLU A 904 9.77 -35.93 -8.44
N ALA A 905 10.28 -36.70 -9.40
CA ALA A 905 11.46 -36.35 -10.17
C ALA A 905 11.27 -35.02 -10.92
N LEU A 906 10.16 -34.85 -11.62
CA LEU A 906 9.84 -33.60 -12.34
C LEU A 906 9.77 -32.40 -11.39
N SER A 907 9.18 -32.58 -10.20
CA SER A 907 9.10 -31.52 -9.18
C SER A 907 10.48 -31.14 -8.66
N LYS A 908 11.35 -32.13 -8.41
CA LYS A 908 12.73 -31.90 -7.95
C LYS A 908 13.59 -31.23 -9.03
N VAL A 909 13.52 -31.71 -10.28
CA VAL A 909 14.24 -31.09 -11.40
C VAL A 909 13.76 -29.65 -11.68
N ARG A 910 12.46 -29.38 -11.60
CA ARG A 910 11.92 -28.02 -11.72
C ARG A 910 12.34 -27.11 -10.57
N ALA A 911 12.29 -27.62 -9.33
CA ALA A 911 12.75 -26.88 -8.16
C ALA A 911 14.25 -26.55 -8.24
N ALA A 912 15.05 -27.45 -8.80
CA ALA A 912 16.47 -27.26 -9.05
C ALA A 912 16.78 -26.51 -10.37
N GLN A 913 15.77 -26.05 -11.13
CA GLN A 913 15.93 -25.45 -12.47
C GLN A 913 16.81 -26.27 -13.43
N GLY A 914 16.80 -27.60 -13.34
CA GLY A 914 17.64 -28.46 -14.18
C GLY A 914 19.10 -28.58 -13.73
N CYS A 915 19.49 -28.03 -12.58
CA CYS A 915 20.85 -28.09 -12.03
C CYS A 915 21.19 -29.45 -11.40
N TYR A 916 20.96 -30.56 -12.11
CA TYR A 916 21.51 -31.88 -11.77
C TYR A 916 22.67 -32.21 -12.70
N GLY A 917 23.69 -32.86 -12.17
CA GLY A 917 24.81 -33.36 -12.98
C GLY A 917 24.37 -34.46 -13.95
N ALA A 918 23.46 -35.33 -13.51
CA ALA A 918 22.76 -36.28 -14.38
C ALA A 918 21.45 -36.72 -13.72
N VAL A 919 20.51 -37.21 -14.53
CA VAL A 919 19.28 -37.88 -14.05
C VAL A 919 19.25 -39.31 -14.57
N ILE A 920 19.19 -40.27 -13.64
CA ILE A 920 19.05 -41.69 -13.94
C ILE A 920 17.57 -42.04 -13.84
N ILE A 921 16.98 -42.56 -14.92
CA ILE A 921 15.54 -42.82 -15.02
C ILE A 921 15.32 -44.31 -15.30
N ASP A 922 14.54 -44.98 -14.47
CA ASP A 922 14.02 -46.31 -14.78
C ASP A 922 12.92 -46.26 -15.86
N ASP A 923 12.89 -47.25 -16.75
CA ASP A 923 11.91 -47.32 -17.84
C ASP A 923 10.48 -47.60 -17.34
N ALA A 924 10.33 -48.25 -16.18
CA ALA A 924 9.07 -48.73 -15.62
C ALA A 924 8.69 -48.03 -14.29
N LEU A 925 8.57 -46.70 -14.30
CA LEU A 925 8.08 -45.95 -13.13
C LEU A 925 6.59 -46.21 -12.83
N ALA A 926 6.23 -46.16 -11.55
CA ALA A 926 4.89 -46.48 -11.05
C ALA A 926 3.78 -45.56 -11.57
N ASP A 927 4.10 -44.31 -11.92
CA ASP A 927 3.14 -43.28 -12.35
C ASP A 927 3.19 -42.98 -13.85
N ARG A 928 4.26 -43.35 -14.57
CA ARG A 928 4.42 -43.10 -16.01
C ARG A 928 5.56 -43.92 -16.62
N ALA A 929 5.59 -44.05 -17.95
CA ALA A 929 6.73 -44.63 -18.64
C ALA A 929 7.98 -43.72 -18.54
N GLY A 930 9.15 -44.29 -18.25
CA GLY A 930 10.40 -43.53 -18.08
C GLY A 930 10.81 -42.74 -19.33
N ASN A 931 10.51 -43.26 -20.52
CA ASN A 931 10.72 -42.54 -21.79
C ASN A 931 9.85 -41.29 -21.95
N ALA A 932 8.65 -41.26 -21.36
CA ALA A 932 7.77 -40.09 -21.36
C ALA A 932 8.30 -39.02 -20.40
N LEU A 933 8.84 -39.42 -19.25
CA LEU A 933 9.52 -38.49 -18.33
C LEU A 933 10.78 -37.91 -18.97
N LEU A 934 11.59 -38.74 -19.63
CA LEU A 934 12.78 -38.31 -20.37
C LEU A 934 12.42 -37.23 -21.40
N ARG A 935 11.41 -37.45 -22.25
CA ARG A 935 11.01 -36.44 -23.26
C ARG A 935 10.54 -35.14 -22.61
N GLU A 936 9.81 -35.22 -21.50
CA GLU A 936 9.34 -34.03 -20.79
C GLU A 936 10.50 -33.25 -20.15
N LEU A 937 11.47 -33.95 -19.55
CA LEU A 937 12.68 -33.33 -19.00
C LEU A 937 13.56 -32.72 -20.10
N ARG A 938 13.70 -33.38 -21.26
CA ARG A 938 14.43 -32.84 -22.42
C ARG A 938 13.73 -31.63 -23.05
N ALA A 939 12.40 -31.61 -23.05
CA ALA A 939 11.63 -30.45 -23.52
C ALA A 939 11.78 -29.23 -22.59
N LEU A 940 12.00 -29.46 -21.29
CA LEU A 940 12.23 -28.41 -20.30
C LEU A 940 13.71 -27.99 -20.20
N TYR A 941 14.64 -28.94 -20.37
CA TYR A 941 16.08 -28.76 -20.19
C TYR A 941 16.85 -29.50 -21.28
N CYS A 942 17.19 -28.79 -22.37
CA CYS A 942 17.80 -29.35 -23.57
C CYS A 942 19.27 -29.83 -23.41
N ASP A 943 19.93 -29.50 -22.30
CA ASP A 943 21.32 -29.88 -22.04
C ASP A 943 21.47 -30.83 -20.84
N LEU A 944 20.37 -31.21 -20.18
CA LEU A 944 20.38 -32.08 -19.01
C LEU A 944 20.85 -33.50 -19.40
N PRO A 945 21.93 -34.03 -18.80
CA PRO A 945 22.36 -35.40 -19.04
C PRO A 945 21.38 -36.40 -18.42
N ILE A 946 20.89 -37.36 -19.22
CA ILE A 946 19.91 -38.35 -18.78
C ILE A 946 20.40 -39.76 -19.12
N LEU A 947 20.42 -40.63 -18.11
CA LEU A 947 20.70 -42.05 -18.26
C LEU A 947 19.40 -42.84 -18.10
N LEU A 948 18.89 -43.43 -19.19
CA LEU A 948 17.69 -44.27 -19.12
C LEU A 948 18.10 -45.74 -18.88
N ALA A 949 17.66 -46.30 -17.76
CA ALA A 949 17.85 -47.69 -17.40
C ALA A 949 16.68 -48.53 -17.89
N THR A 950 16.93 -49.46 -18.82
CA THR A 950 15.88 -50.26 -19.46
C THR A 950 16.12 -51.76 -19.42
N SER A 951 15.02 -52.52 -19.34
CA SER A 951 15.02 -54.00 -19.37
C SER A 951 14.98 -54.60 -20.78
N VAL A 952 14.73 -53.79 -21.82
CA VAL A 952 14.62 -54.25 -23.22
C VAL A 952 15.63 -53.49 -24.09
N PRO A 953 16.80 -54.09 -24.42
CA PRO A 953 17.90 -53.37 -25.06
C PRO A 953 17.64 -52.87 -26.48
N HIS A 954 16.56 -53.31 -27.13
CA HIS A 954 16.27 -53.04 -28.54
C HIS A 954 14.76 -52.89 -28.80
N ASP A 955 14.19 -51.78 -28.35
CA ASP A 955 12.85 -51.35 -28.78
C ASP A 955 12.98 -50.35 -29.95
N GLU A 956 12.21 -50.52 -31.02
CA GLU A 956 12.19 -49.60 -32.18
C GLU A 956 11.81 -48.16 -31.76
N ALA A 957 11.15 -48.00 -30.61
CA ALA A 957 10.77 -46.71 -30.02
C ALA A 957 11.94 -45.87 -29.45
N LEU A 958 13.14 -46.44 -29.31
CA LEU A 958 14.35 -45.73 -28.83
C LEU A 958 15.31 -45.33 -29.97
N ALA A 959 15.01 -45.70 -31.23
CA ALA A 959 15.83 -45.38 -32.39
C ALA A 959 15.99 -43.86 -32.62
N ASP A 960 14.96 -43.07 -32.28
CA ASP A 960 14.96 -41.61 -32.40
C ASP A 960 15.82 -40.89 -31.34
N ILE A 961 16.28 -41.60 -30.30
CA ILE A 961 17.01 -41.03 -29.15
C ILE A 961 18.51 -41.34 -29.23
N ALA A 962 18.92 -42.26 -30.10
CA ALA A 962 20.29 -42.78 -30.18
C ALA A 962 21.35 -41.75 -30.63
N ASP A 963 20.95 -40.64 -31.25
CA ASP A 963 21.85 -39.58 -31.73
C ASP A 963 21.98 -38.37 -30.77
N ASP A 964 21.29 -38.38 -29.61
CA ASP A 964 21.38 -37.30 -28.62
C ASP A 964 22.58 -37.47 -27.68
N ARG A 965 23.54 -36.54 -27.72
CA ARG A 965 24.78 -36.57 -26.92
C ARG A 965 24.54 -36.48 -25.41
N CYS A 966 23.38 -35.99 -24.98
CA CYS A 966 23.01 -35.86 -23.57
C CYS A 966 22.23 -37.07 -23.05
N ILE A 967 22.04 -38.12 -23.86
CA ILE A 967 21.27 -39.31 -23.47
C ILE A 967 22.11 -40.57 -23.60
N ALA A 968 22.11 -41.38 -22.55
CA ALA A 968 22.72 -42.71 -22.57
C ALA A 968 21.69 -43.76 -22.13
N LEU A 969 21.88 -44.98 -22.62
CA LEU A 969 21.06 -46.14 -22.26
C LEU A 969 21.91 -47.12 -21.44
N ILE A 970 21.34 -47.65 -20.36
CA ILE A 970 21.94 -48.72 -19.56
C ILE A 970 20.96 -49.89 -19.41
N GLY A 971 21.47 -51.12 -19.57
CA GLY A 971 20.67 -52.33 -19.42
C GLY A 971 20.42 -52.68 -17.96
N ARG A 972 19.20 -53.12 -17.61
CA ARG A 972 18.87 -53.68 -16.30
C ARG A 972 19.04 -55.21 -16.28
N PRO A 973 19.58 -55.81 -15.20
CA PRO A 973 20.16 -55.15 -14.02
C PRO A 973 21.55 -54.55 -14.31
N TYR A 974 21.89 -53.43 -13.65
CA TYR A 974 23.19 -52.76 -13.77
C TYR A 974 23.95 -52.76 -12.43
N THR A 975 25.26 -52.75 -12.52
CA THR A 975 26.18 -52.60 -11.38
C THR A 975 26.60 -51.14 -11.19
N ALA A 976 27.08 -50.76 -10.00
CA ALA A 976 27.62 -49.42 -9.74
C ALA A 976 28.77 -49.04 -10.71
N ARG A 977 29.55 -50.04 -11.14
CA ARG A 977 30.62 -49.86 -12.13
C ARG A 977 30.07 -49.51 -13.51
N GLU A 978 29.06 -50.24 -13.98
CA GLU A 978 28.42 -49.95 -15.27
C GLU A 978 27.69 -48.61 -15.26
N LEU A 979 27.17 -48.20 -14.10
CA LEU A 979 26.54 -46.90 -13.89
C LEU A 979 27.56 -45.75 -14.02
N ASN A 980 28.73 -45.87 -13.38
CA ASN A 980 29.82 -44.90 -13.53
C ASN A 980 30.35 -44.86 -14.96
N ASP A 981 30.58 -46.02 -15.59
CA ASP A 981 31.05 -46.09 -16.98
C ASP A 981 30.05 -45.44 -17.96
N ALA A 982 28.75 -45.48 -17.65
CA ALA A 982 27.72 -44.82 -18.43
C ALA A 982 27.65 -43.30 -18.20
N LEU A 983 27.89 -42.85 -16.97
CA LEU A 983 28.01 -41.42 -16.64
C LEU A 983 29.25 -40.79 -17.26
N ASP A 984 30.39 -41.50 -17.28
CA ASP A 984 31.61 -41.05 -17.95
C ASP A 984 31.38 -40.81 -19.45
N ARG A 985 30.55 -41.63 -20.11
CA ARG A 985 30.16 -41.43 -21.52
C ARG A 985 29.31 -40.19 -21.76
N LEU A 986 28.59 -39.72 -20.74
CA LEU A 986 27.84 -38.45 -20.75
C LEU A 986 28.74 -37.25 -20.42
N GLY A 987 30.06 -37.44 -20.31
CA GLY A 987 31.02 -36.38 -19.97
C GLY A 987 31.11 -36.08 -18.47
N MET A 988 30.49 -36.90 -17.62
CA MET A 988 30.52 -36.75 -16.17
C MET A 988 31.72 -37.50 -15.58
N SER A 989 32.91 -36.89 -15.62
CA SER A 989 34.09 -37.47 -14.96
C SER A 989 34.23 -36.96 -13.53
N CYS A 990 34.20 -37.84 -12.53
CA CYS A 990 34.71 -37.51 -11.20
C CYS A 990 36.24 -37.49 -11.26
N ARG A 991 36.90 -36.42 -10.81
CA ARG A 991 38.36 -36.42 -10.63
C ARG A 991 38.70 -37.52 -9.61
N ARG A 992 39.28 -38.62 -10.08
CA ARG A 992 39.90 -39.59 -9.18
C ARG A 992 41.06 -38.89 -8.46
N ASN A 993 40.96 -38.79 -7.14
CA ASN A 993 42.14 -38.68 -6.29
C ASN A 993 42.84 -40.04 -6.34
N ASP A 994 43.67 -40.26 -7.35
CA ASP A 994 44.71 -41.28 -7.37
C ASP A 994 45.80 -40.80 -8.34
N ASP A 995 46.58 -39.82 -7.89
CA ASP A 995 48.06 -39.74 -7.99
C ASP A 995 48.58 -38.47 -7.28
#